data_AF-A0A4C2EGI2-F1
#
_entry.id   AF-A0A4C2EGI2-F1
#
_cell.length_a   1.000
_cell.length_b   1.000
_cell.length_c   1.000
_cell.angle_alpha   90.00
_cell.angle_beta   90.00
_cell.angle_gamma   90.00
#
_symmetry.space_group_name_H-M   'P 1'
#
loop_
_entity.id
_entity.type
_entity.pdbx_description
1 polymer ?
#
loop_
_entity_poly.entity_id
_entity_poly.type
_entity_poly.pdbx_seq_one_letter_code
_entity_poly.pdbx_strand_id
1 'polypeptide(L)'
;MDRNHIRSVALSILLVFSVISTGFLGSAAAVTSEQREVSTASNGQLAQTASGESVTCHLNSSCPVPDDSVDLNNSGAGVDVLIDGSHQGSTFTAFANRLSERGYDVDTKRSTSGGLTSWNSSSADGLSDYDVVIIPVPQTAYSEAEQAAIDEYVRNGGSLFVVGDWTSPLQGHAGKLNDITDPYGLHFNGESDRWLRNIQDPTNKTVEEYEWRVILHNTGQHPITNAVDTVEYDGVSLNVTDTENGTQAPLLYGDNDTYEYTYSTTEEEFPRGERIVGAAATWDIGDNGRVVAFGSQKSLTTYLTDEWQADHQQTDTRPFLFRTVKWLAASGHVERPDRPVAVTGERIKGGETPANETIVLKNSEIAAAIGTETNGPFGALPGGIYDANAYGLTTDEIAVAEFAFDDFGTWPVYESFEHRNASGPNGSAVVVAEGHLQDREDVEITTTYTLPADSKHIWINTTMANGGDEQLPVNESEQLQSGAALSSESLSTWLPGEGPLEADRYTPTSADTLDQPWAALTGDRVSYGVWGGNGSFTAYTGAATWVDPWLEHRLDPGETQSAEFAFFVGEDGASSATSEYYNEQRGTATGTVTGTVESTDNASVSQATVTAARSNRTYTYTVGSETGTYELELPAGEYTLTADASGFAASEPKSVTVSEGDTSTVNFDSLEGPAPVNVTATIDDEGEVSPADARITVLDDGTAVQTVYTQTTPAGTASFQLPPGNYTLVFNHGTDYIAEPVEKNVSVTPGESVSVNATFTEELDPSERNWVGIDPHAHSSVSFDGKTPIDNFVAIQKSAGVDAVFISDHNAIGGWGSMESQAEERDIMFIRSEEITTGDLGHFNPYPMHGEEMVDSEGTIVEFIEESRSRHNATVFQINHPGDRFVDLDSAPGQHEEYLPMVDAIEAYNGPYGESDAASVRGLFTLWNEGYEITATGVSDDHCSQCFPAKYGSARTRAYVEGTVTPEKWAQSVKDGHTYATYGPAVEFTVDDRMPGETVNASAGSSVTAEATVRNLDELAYAEVIRNGTTVSNVTLAGTNDTVSTDVDVDGNAWVALRVVDEDGDRALTSPVWVSASQQAESGTDGGGESGGATTTATPETESGSTATPVDDTATAPPETTAMSGPGFTAVVALLALVGAALLAARRGRKP
;
A
#
# COMPACT_ATOMS: atom_id res chain seq x y z
N MET A 1 48.47 26.51 34.74
CA MET A 1 49.05 27.67 34.00
C MET A 1 48.18 27.80 32.77
N ASP A 2 47.34 28.79 32.50
CA ASP A 2 47.01 30.15 33.01
C ASP A 2 45.47 30.28 32.84
N ARG A 3 44.60 30.85 33.70
CA ARG A 3 44.49 32.14 34.43
C ARG A 3 44.52 33.41 33.55
N ASN A 4 43.33 33.93 33.19
CA ASN A 4 42.79 35.25 33.60
C ASN A 4 41.90 35.92 32.53
N HIS A 5 40.66 36.30 32.89
CA HIS A 5 40.13 37.69 32.97
C HIS A 5 38.57 37.66 33.01
N ILE A 6 37.88 37.92 34.13
CA ILE A 6 37.50 39.20 34.80
C ILE A 6 36.22 39.88 34.22
N ARG A 7 35.11 39.65 34.96
CA ARG A 7 34.14 40.58 35.60
C ARG A 7 33.32 41.64 34.84
N SER A 8 31.99 41.50 35.05
CA SER A 8 31.03 42.44 35.69
C SER A 8 30.53 43.68 34.96
N VAL A 9 29.19 43.79 34.84
CA VAL A 9 28.43 45.00 35.20
C VAL A 9 27.08 44.60 35.82
N ALA A 10 26.76 45.19 36.97
CA ALA A 10 25.45 45.21 37.60
C ALA A 10 24.88 46.63 37.51
N LEU A 11 23.56 46.81 37.34
CA LEU A 11 22.85 47.92 37.95
C LEU A 11 21.34 47.69 38.03
N SER A 12 20.82 47.78 39.24
CA SER A 12 19.41 47.78 39.64
C SER A 12 18.76 49.16 39.42
N ILE A 13 17.46 49.20 39.10
CA ILE A 13 16.56 50.29 39.49
C ILE A 13 15.25 49.69 39.98
N LEU A 14 14.78 50.24 41.11
CA LEU A 14 13.63 49.87 41.92
C LEU A 14 12.71 51.09 41.93
N LEU A 15 11.40 50.93 41.68
CA LEU A 15 10.39 51.89 42.12
C LEU A 15 8.99 51.27 42.21
N VAL A 16 8.33 51.63 43.30
CA VAL A 16 7.11 51.11 43.93
C VAL A 16 5.93 52.05 43.64
N PHE A 17 4.69 51.55 43.53
CA PHE A 17 3.50 52.07 44.26
C PHE A 17 2.26 51.14 44.19
N SER A 18 1.61 51.00 45.35
CA SER A 18 0.41 50.22 45.73
C SER A 18 -0.91 50.70 45.08
N VAL A 19 -2.07 50.01 45.18
CA VAL A 19 -3.06 49.98 46.31
C VAL A 19 -4.17 48.92 45.99
N ILE A 20 -4.37 47.85 46.78
CA ILE A 20 -5.48 47.53 47.75
C ILE A 20 -6.91 47.65 47.18
N SER A 21 -7.76 46.59 47.13
CA SER A 21 -8.59 46.15 48.26
C SER A 21 -9.32 44.78 48.08
N THR A 22 -9.17 43.92 49.10
CA THR A 22 -10.15 43.04 49.81
C THR A 22 -11.59 42.96 49.23
N GLY A 23 -12.28 41.81 49.08
CA GLY A 23 -12.36 40.56 49.86
C GLY A 23 -13.72 40.48 50.59
N PHE A 24 -14.47 39.38 50.52
CA PHE A 24 -15.26 38.78 51.63
C PHE A 24 -16.09 37.53 51.24
N LEU A 25 -16.09 36.57 52.16
CA LEU A 25 -16.83 35.29 52.24
C LEU A 25 -18.30 35.45 52.63
N GLY A 26 -19.13 34.42 52.41
CA GLY A 26 -20.38 34.22 53.15
C GLY A 26 -21.22 33.00 52.73
N SER A 27 -21.49 32.12 53.69
CA SER A 27 -22.09 30.78 53.55
C SER A 27 -23.59 30.72 53.88
N ALA A 28 -24.22 29.62 53.39
CA ALA A 28 -25.17 28.72 54.05
C ALA A 28 -26.70 28.99 54.16
N ALA A 29 -27.44 27.93 53.79
CA ALA A 29 -28.66 27.32 54.40
C ALA A 29 -30.01 28.06 54.27
N ALA A 30 -31.20 27.43 54.22
CA ALA A 30 -31.73 26.06 54.02
C ALA A 30 -33.29 26.15 54.15
N VAL A 31 -34.01 25.02 53.94
CA VAL A 31 -35.36 24.65 54.51
C VAL A 31 -36.60 25.17 53.72
N THR A 32 -37.73 24.46 53.41
CA THR A 32 -38.54 23.31 53.93
C THR A 32 -39.54 22.85 52.80
N SER A 33 -39.77 21.54 52.55
CA SER A 33 -40.99 20.68 52.84
C SER A 33 -42.39 21.26 52.51
N GLU A 34 -43.40 20.56 51.94
CA GLU A 34 -44.05 19.29 52.35
C GLU A 34 -44.94 18.63 51.25
N GLN A 35 -44.94 17.28 51.28
CA GLN A 35 -45.95 16.24 50.99
C GLN A 35 -47.40 16.57 50.55
N ARG A 36 -47.96 15.78 49.59
CA ARG A 36 -48.91 14.66 49.84
C ARG A 36 -49.44 13.91 48.58
N GLU A 37 -49.43 12.58 48.72
CA GLU A 37 -50.15 11.44 48.07
C GLU A 37 -51.62 11.64 47.61
N VAL A 38 -52.34 10.83 46.79
CA VAL A 38 -52.17 9.58 45.99
C VAL A 38 -53.51 9.34 45.20
N SER A 39 -53.42 8.76 43.98
CA SER A 39 -54.44 7.96 43.22
C SER A 39 -55.72 8.66 42.67
N THR A 40 -56.36 8.35 41.54
CA THR A 40 -56.45 7.15 40.66
C THR A 40 -56.92 7.53 39.23
N ALA A 41 -56.33 6.85 38.23
CA ALA A 41 -56.91 6.26 37.00
C ALA A 41 -57.84 7.02 36.02
N SER A 42 -57.32 7.13 34.80
CA SER A 42 -57.88 6.69 33.49
C SER A 42 -58.25 7.75 32.43
N ASN A 43 -57.60 7.52 31.27
CA ASN A 43 -57.90 7.89 29.88
C ASN A 43 -57.81 9.35 29.41
N GLY A 44 -56.85 9.54 28.50
CA GLY A 44 -57.12 10.20 27.21
C GLY A 44 -56.30 11.46 26.96
N GLN A 45 -55.54 11.42 25.87
CA GLN A 45 -54.81 12.49 25.19
C GLN A 45 -53.39 12.79 25.70
N LEU A 46 -52.47 12.20 24.93
CA LEU A 46 -51.14 12.72 24.61
C LEU A 46 -51.18 14.24 24.47
N ALA A 47 -50.52 14.93 25.39
CA ALA A 47 -50.06 16.29 25.22
C ALA A 47 -48.58 16.29 25.59
N GLN A 48 -47.75 16.51 24.58
CA GLN A 48 -46.33 16.82 24.66
C GLN A 48 -46.06 17.75 25.84
N THR A 49 -45.28 17.28 26.80
CA THR A 49 -44.45 18.11 27.70
C THR A 49 -43.51 17.15 28.42
N ALA A 50 -42.33 16.94 27.83
CA ALA A 50 -41.19 16.40 28.55
C ALA A 50 -39.96 17.19 28.08
N SER A 51 -39.57 18.14 28.92
CA SER A 51 -38.20 18.61 29.04
C SER A 51 -37.28 17.40 29.20
N GLY A 52 -36.57 17.04 28.13
CA GLY A 52 -35.42 16.14 28.21
C GLY A 52 -34.20 16.98 28.56
N GLU A 53 -33.60 16.73 29.73
CA GLU A 53 -32.21 17.09 29.97
C GLU A 53 -31.38 16.34 28.91
N SER A 54 -30.95 17.08 27.89
CA SER A 54 -30.10 16.57 26.80
C SER A 54 -28.65 16.49 27.31
N VAL A 55 -28.10 15.27 27.34
CA VAL A 55 -26.67 14.91 27.42
C VAL A 55 -25.86 15.59 28.55
N THR A 56 -25.37 14.77 29.48
CA THR A 56 -24.41 15.17 30.53
C THR A 56 -22.97 15.30 30.03
N CYS A 57 -22.66 14.83 28.81
CA CYS A 57 -21.43 15.09 28.07
C CYS A 57 -21.47 16.47 27.39
N HIS A 58 -21.12 17.53 28.13
CA HIS A 58 -20.91 18.87 27.58
C HIS A 58 -19.43 19.09 27.28
N LEU A 59 -19.07 19.33 26.00
CA LEU A 59 -18.05 20.23 25.39
C LEU A 59 -16.67 20.47 26.08
N ASN A 60 -16.38 19.86 27.23
CA ASN A 60 -15.22 20.07 28.09
C ASN A 60 -14.56 18.73 28.45
N SER A 61 -14.14 17.98 27.41
CA SER A 61 -13.21 16.85 27.52
C SER A 61 -13.59 15.69 28.46
N SER A 62 -14.90 15.41 28.61
CA SER A 62 -15.40 14.28 29.40
C SER A 62 -16.29 13.31 28.61
N CYS A 63 -16.26 13.37 27.28
CA CYS A 63 -16.99 12.42 26.44
C CYS A 63 -16.27 11.07 26.44
N PRO A 64 -17.01 9.94 26.47
CA PRO A 64 -16.42 8.64 26.17
C PRO A 64 -15.79 8.66 24.78
N VAL A 65 -14.60 8.06 24.65
CA VAL A 65 -13.89 7.87 23.38
C VAL A 65 -13.79 6.35 23.17
N PRO A 66 -14.17 5.82 22.00
CA PRO A 66 -13.94 4.41 21.70
C PRO A 66 -12.44 4.14 21.54
N ASP A 67 -12.09 2.86 21.50
CA ASP A 67 -10.75 2.43 21.09
C ASP A 67 -10.35 3.03 19.73
N ASP A 68 -9.12 3.51 19.64
CA ASP A 68 -8.49 4.14 18.48
C ASP A 68 -7.44 3.24 17.80
N SER A 69 -7.38 1.96 18.17
CA SER A 69 -6.53 0.92 17.57
C SER A 69 -6.69 0.76 16.05
N VAL A 70 -7.82 1.19 15.47
CA VAL A 70 -8.13 1.06 14.05
C VAL A 70 -7.44 2.17 13.24
N ASP A 71 -6.61 1.80 12.26
CA ASP A 71 -6.13 2.77 11.27
C ASP A 71 -7.26 3.20 10.34
N LEU A 72 -7.66 4.46 10.45
CA LEU A 72 -8.71 5.03 9.61
C LEU A 72 -8.18 5.65 8.30
N ASN A 73 -6.86 5.61 8.07
CA ASN A 73 -6.22 6.14 6.85
C ASN A 73 -5.82 5.05 5.84
N ASN A 74 -5.84 3.77 6.23
CA ASN A 74 -5.53 2.65 5.35
C ASN A 74 -6.64 2.34 4.33
N SER A 75 -6.32 1.52 3.33
CA SER A 75 -7.26 1.07 2.29
C SER A 75 -8.47 0.33 2.89
N GLY A 76 -9.54 0.26 2.12
CA GLY A 76 -10.78 -0.47 2.42
C GLY A 76 -10.78 -1.92 1.99
N ALA A 77 -9.63 -2.47 1.56
CA ALA A 77 -9.51 -3.86 1.11
C ALA A 77 -10.09 -4.82 2.14
N GLY A 78 -10.85 -5.80 1.66
CA GLY A 78 -11.49 -6.82 2.48
C GLY A 78 -12.69 -6.36 3.31
N VAL A 79 -13.20 -5.13 3.12
CA VAL A 79 -14.42 -4.62 3.78
C VAL A 79 -15.61 -4.67 2.85
N ASP A 80 -16.66 -5.39 3.26
CA ASP A 80 -17.89 -5.57 2.51
C ASP A 80 -18.96 -4.52 2.92
N VAL A 81 -19.40 -3.71 1.96
CA VAL A 81 -20.33 -2.58 2.20
C VAL A 81 -21.60 -2.73 1.38
N LEU A 82 -22.75 -2.70 2.06
CA LEU A 82 -24.06 -2.62 1.41
C LEU A 82 -24.64 -1.21 1.50
N ILE A 83 -25.00 -0.61 0.37
CA ILE A 83 -25.80 0.62 0.32
C ILE A 83 -27.25 0.28 -0.03
N ASP A 84 -28.18 0.53 0.91
CA ASP A 84 -29.58 0.14 0.74
C ASP A 84 -30.43 1.16 -0.02
N GLY A 85 -30.66 0.92 -1.30
CA GLY A 85 -31.67 1.60 -2.10
C GLY A 85 -33.00 0.84 -2.24
N SER A 86 -33.25 -0.25 -1.49
CA SER A 86 -34.46 -1.06 -1.66
C SER A 86 -35.74 -0.31 -1.28
N HIS A 87 -35.64 0.64 -0.35
CA HIS A 87 -36.74 1.54 0.07
C HIS A 87 -36.83 2.83 -0.76
N GLN A 88 -36.35 2.78 -2.02
CA GLN A 88 -36.26 3.90 -2.96
C GLN A 88 -35.41 5.08 -2.43
N GLY A 89 -34.48 4.77 -1.53
CA GLY A 89 -33.46 5.71 -1.07
C GLY A 89 -32.39 5.95 -2.14
N SER A 90 -31.53 6.93 -1.90
CA SER A 90 -30.36 7.19 -2.73
C SER A 90 -29.39 6.01 -2.68
N THR A 91 -28.89 5.58 -3.83
CA THR A 91 -27.80 4.57 -3.90
C THR A 91 -26.42 5.16 -3.62
N PHE A 92 -26.34 6.47 -3.36
CA PHE A 92 -25.10 7.21 -3.15
C PHE A 92 -24.01 6.92 -4.16
N THR A 93 -24.35 6.81 -5.45
CA THR A 93 -23.43 6.33 -6.49
C THR A 93 -22.06 7.03 -6.48
N ALA A 94 -22.00 8.34 -6.25
CA ALA A 94 -20.70 9.03 -6.13
C ALA A 94 -19.89 8.54 -4.92
N PHE A 95 -20.52 8.40 -3.75
CA PHE A 95 -19.86 7.86 -2.56
C PHE A 95 -19.52 6.38 -2.68
N ALA A 96 -20.41 5.57 -3.27
CA ALA A 96 -20.19 4.16 -3.56
C ALA A 96 -18.94 3.97 -4.41
N ASN A 97 -18.84 4.72 -5.52
CA ASN A 97 -17.68 4.69 -6.39
C ASN A 97 -16.41 5.14 -5.63
N ARG A 98 -16.48 6.22 -4.84
CA ARG A 98 -15.32 6.68 -4.04
C ARG A 98 -14.89 5.69 -2.94
N LEU A 99 -15.80 4.83 -2.46
CA LEU A 99 -15.47 3.72 -1.56
C LEU A 99 -14.83 2.57 -2.35
N SER A 100 -15.40 2.15 -3.47
CA SER A 100 -14.76 1.14 -4.34
C SER A 100 -13.37 1.55 -4.80
N GLU A 101 -13.17 2.83 -5.14
CA GLU A 101 -11.85 3.41 -5.44
C GLU A 101 -10.84 3.31 -4.28
N ARG A 102 -11.35 3.17 -3.04
CA ARG A 102 -10.52 3.00 -1.84
C ARG A 102 -10.36 1.53 -1.45
N GLY A 103 -10.80 0.58 -2.28
CA GLY A 103 -10.64 -0.87 -2.06
C GLY A 103 -11.79 -1.57 -1.33
N TYR A 104 -12.89 -0.87 -1.04
CA TYR A 104 -14.08 -1.51 -0.43
C TYR A 104 -14.84 -2.33 -1.47
N ASP A 105 -15.35 -3.51 -1.09
CA ASP A 105 -16.34 -4.22 -1.92
C ASP A 105 -17.73 -3.61 -1.65
N VAL A 106 -18.33 -2.97 -2.65
CA VAL A 106 -19.53 -2.14 -2.46
C VAL A 106 -20.70 -2.65 -3.29
N ASP A 107 -21.68 -3.23 -2.61
CA ASP A 107 -22.96 -3.60 -3.19
C ASP A 107 -23.99 -2.47 -3.05
N THR A 108 -24.67 -2.17 -4.16
CA THR A 108 -25.78 -1.18 -4.16
C THR A 108 -27.11 -1.84 -4.46
N LYS A 109 -27.98 -1.96 -3.45
CA LYS A 109 -29.31 -2.51 -3.63
C LYS A 109 -30.24 -1.48 -4.27
N ARG A 110 -31.06 -1.90 -5.24
CA ARG A 110 -32.05 -1.03 -5.91
C ARG A 110 -33.48 -1.48 -5.57
N SER A 111 -34.42 -0.53 -5.57
CA SER A 111 -35.85 -0.76 -5.24
C SER A 111 -36.58 -1.86 -6.05
N THR A 112 -36.02 -2.32 -7.16
CA THR A 112 -36.58 -3.40 -7.98
C THR A 112 -36.26 -4.81 -7.47
N SER A 113 -35.39 -4.94 -6.47
CA SER A 113 -34.78 -6.22 -6.04
C SER A 113 -35.50 -6.90 -4.85
N GLY A 114 -36.68 -6.42 -4.45
CA GLY A 114 -37.38 -6.87 -3.23
C GLY A 114 -36.95 -6.07 -1.98
N GLY A 115 -37.47 -6.43 -0.79
CA GLY A 115 -37.12 -5.78 0.49
C GLY A 115 -35.66 -6.04 0.91
N LEU A 116 -35.20 -5.39 1.98
CA LEU A 116 -33.80 -5.41 2.42
C LEU A 116 -33.25 -6.84 2.53
N THR A 117 -34.03 -7.77 3.08
CA THR A 117 -33.65 -9.17 3.36
C THR A 117 -33.88 -10.16 2.20
N SER A 118 -34.39 -9.73 1.04
CA SER A 118 -34.61 -10.65 -0.09
C SER A 118 -33.40 -10.67 -1.04
N TRP A 119 -32.51 -11.64 -0.88
CA TRP A 119 -31.31 -11.82 -1.73
C TRP A 119 -31.26 -13.21 -2.41
N ASN A 120 -31.72 -14.28 -1.75
CA ASN A 120 -31.72 -15.65 -2.30
C ASN A 120 -32.66 -16.53 -1.46
N SER A 121 -33.33 -17.52 -2.07
CA SER A 121 -34.19 -18.49 -1.41
C SER A 121 -33.46 -19.55 -0.55
N SER A 122 -32.19 -19.34 -0.17
CA SER A 122 -31.39 -20.35 0.54
C SER A 122 -30.73 -19.92 1.87
N SER A 123 -30.85 -18.65 2.30
CA SER A 123 -30.48 -18.23 3.66
C SER A 123 -31.47 -17.19 4.21
N ALA A 124 -31.61 -17.14 5.53
CA ALA A 124 -32.50 -16.23 6.22
C ALA A 124 -31.86 -14.84 6.49
N ASP A 125 -30.55 -14.67 6.26
CA ASP A 125 -29.77 -13.59 6.90
C ASP A 125 -28.80 -12.86 5.94
N GLY A 126 -29.25 -12.40 4.76
CA GLY A 126 -28.37 -11.73 3.78
C GLY A 126 -27.77 -10.37 4.17
N LEU A 127 -27.85 -9.95 5.44
CA LEU A 127 -27.12 -8.79 5.98
C LEU A 127 -25.78 -9.19 6.62
N SER A 128 -25.61 -10.45 7.03
CA SER A 128 -24.37 -10.93 7.67
C SER A 128 -23.18 -11.01 6.72
N ASP A 129 -23.43 -10.92 5.42
CA ASP A 129 -22.40 -10.94 4.38
C ASP A 129 -21.69 -9.58 4.24
N TYR A 130 -22.13 -8.55 4.99
CA TYR A 130 -21.58 -7.20 4.92
C TYR A 130 -21.07 -6.75 6.28
N ASP A 131 -19.95 -6.03 6.30
CA ASP A 131 -19.41 -5.37 7.49
C ASP A 131 -20.16 -4.08 7.81
N VAL A 132 -20.55 -3.33 6.78
CA VAL A 132 -21.21 -2.02 6.91
C VAL A 132 -22.44 -1.95 6.02
N VAL A 133 -23.58 -1.56 6.61
CA VAL A 133 -24.81 -1.27 5.88
C VAL A 133 -25.11 0.23 5.96
N ILE A 134 -25.11 0.89 4.81
CA ILE A 134 -25.37 2.32 4.66
C ILE A 134 -26.84 2.53 4.31
N ILE A 135 -27.55 3.27 5.15
CA ILE A 135 -28.99 3.49 5.03
C ILE A 135 -29.26 4.97 4.66
N PRO A 136 -29.69 5.25 3.42
CA PRO A 136 -30.13 6.58 3.00
C PRO A 136 -31.54 6.90 3.54
N VAL A 137 -32.00 8.15 3.32
CA VAL A 137 -33.39 8.54 3.60
C VAL A 137 -34.38 7.69 2.79
N PRO A 138 -35.26 6.90 3.43
CA PRO A 138 -36.19 6.04 2.73
C PRO A 138 -37.41 6.82 2.21
N GLN A 139 -37.99 6.37 1.10
CA GLN A 139 -39.31 6.84 0.63
C GLN A 139 -40.45 5.98 1.20
N THR A 140 -40.16 4.71 1.52
CA THR A 140 -41.09 3.77 2.14
C THR A 140 -40.51 3.24 3.44
N ALA A 141 -41.28 3.23 4.52
CA ALA A 141 -40.81 2.72 5.81
C ALA A 141 -40.36 1.26 5.72
N TYR A 142 -39.32 0.91 6.47
CA TYR A 142 -38.94 -0.47 6.75
C TYR A 142 -40.06 -1.17 7.52
N SER A 143 -40.35 -2.42 7.17
CA SER A 143 -41.31 -3.24 7.92
C SER A 143 -40.75 -3.62 9.30
N GLU A 144 -41.62 -3.99 10.25
CA GLU A 144 -41.18 -4.44 11.58
C GLU A 144 -40.19 -5.62 11.52
N ALA A 145 -40.30 -6.47 10.49
CA ALA A 145 -39.37 -7.59 10.27
C ALA A 145 -37.99 -7.11 9.77
N GLU A 146 -37.95 -6.11 8.89
CA GLU A 146 -36.68 -5.51 8.44
C GLU A 146 -36.01 -4.72 9.57
N GLN A 147 -36.80 -3.97 10.36
CA GLN A 147 -36.28 -3.28 11.55
C GLN A 147 -35.67 -4.27 12.56
N ALA A 148 -36.34 -5.40 12.80
CA ALA A 148 -35.81 -6.46 13.67
C ALA A 148 -34.54 -7.09 13.10
N ALA A 149 -34.48 -7.34 11.78
CA ALA A 149 -33.29 -7.89 11.13
C ALA A 149 -32.09 -6.91 11.19
N ILE A 150 -32.35 -5.60 11.05
CA ILE A 150 -31.33 -4.56 11.22
C ILE A 150 -30.83 -4.51 12.67
N ASP A 151 -31.72 -4.55 13.67
CA ASP A 151 -31.32 -4.58 15.09
C ASP A 151 -30.54 -5.85 15.44
N GLU A 152 -30.94 -7.01 14.90
CA GLU A 152 -30.21 -8.27 15.07
C GLU A 152 -28.83 -8.22 14.40
N TYR A 153 -28.74 -7.72 13.17
CA TYR A 153 -27.47 -7.54 12.46
C TYR A 153 -26.48 -6.67 13.26
N VAL A 154 -26.92 -5.52 13.79
CA VAL A 154 -26.05 -4.65 14.61
C VAL A 154 -25.65 -5.33 15.90
N ARG A 155 -26.59 -5.97 16.60
CA ARG A 155 -26.28 -6.67 17.85
C ARG A 155 -25.31 -7.84 17.66
N ASN A 156 -25.25 -8.41 16.45
CA ASN A 156 -24.31 -9.48 16.08
C ASN A 156 -22.99 -8.94 15.50
N GLY A 157 -22.67 -7.66 15.73
CA GLY A 157 -21.38 -7.06 15.36
C GLY A 157 -21.36 -6.32 14.03
N GLY A 158 -22.46 -6.32 13.28
CA GLY A 158 -22.62 -5.52 12.08
C GLY A 158 -22.69 -4.01 12.37
N SER A 159 -22.43 -3.21 11.35
CA SER A 159 -22.44 -1.75 11.47
C SER A 159 -23.43 -1.03 10.59
N LEU A 160 -24.01 0.07 11.09
CA LEU A 160 -24.90 0.96 10.33
C LEU A 160 -24.32 2.35 10.15
N PHE A 161 -24.38 2.85 8.91
CA PHE A 161 -24.23 4.27 8.62
C PHE A 161 -25.56 4.85 8.15
N VAL A 162 -26.25 5.58 9.04
CA VAL A 162 -27.59 6.11 8.76
C VAL A 162 -27.52 7.58 8.39
N VAL A 163 -27.99 7.91 7.18
CA VAL A 163 -27.78 9.23 6.57
C VAL A 163 -29.10 9.96 6.39
N GLY A 164 -29.26 11.08 7.11
CA GLY A 164 -30.43 11.95 7.09
C GLY A 164 -30.37 13.06 6.05
N ASP A 165 -31.52 13.69 5.77
CA ASP A 165 -31.65 14.86 4.91
C ASP A 165 -32.92 15.64 5.31
N TRP A 166 -32.92 16.95 5.08
CA TRP A 166 -34.11 17.80 5.18
C TRP A 166 -34.64 18.25 3.81
N THR A 167 -33.83 18.18 2.75
CA THR A 167 -34.20 18.53 1.38
C THR A 167 -34.33 17.30 0.49
N SER A 168 -35.54 16.98 0.04
CA SER A 168 -35.70 16.01 -1.07
C SER A 168 -36.75 16.47 -2.06
N PRO A 169 -36.47 16.45 -3.38
CA PRO A 169 -37.47 16.73 -4.41
C PRO A 169 -38.58 15.66 -4.50
N LEU A 170 -38.53 14.58 -3.69
CA LEU A 170 -39.42 13.41 -3.79
C LEU A 170 -40.29 13.09 -2.55
N GLN A 171 -40.31 13.92 -1.50
CA GLN A 171 -41.09 13.65 -0.25
C GLN A 171 -40.63 12.39 0.52
N GLY A 172 -39.32 12.28 0.77
CA GLY A 172 -38.78 11.24 1.66
C GLY A 172 -39.30 11.34 3.10
N HIS A 173 -39.22 10.23 3.83
CA HIS A 173 -39.70 10.11 5.21
C HIS A 173 -38.51 10.03 6.18
N ALA A 174 -37.69 11.08 6.26
CA ALA A 174 -36.45 11.06 7.04
C ALA A 174 -36.66 10.77 8.54
N GLY A 175 -37.82 11.11 9.13
CA GLY A 175 -38.12 10.67 10.51
C GLY A 175 -38.44 9.18 10.65
N LYS A 176 -38.53 8.41 9.55
CA LYS A 176 -38.55 6.94 9.59
C LYS A 176 -37.18 6.32 9.84
N LEU A 177 -36.09 7.09 9.69
CA LEU A 177 -34.78 6.66 10.16
C LEU A 177 -34.78 6.44 11.68
N ASN A 178 -35.60 7.20 12.42
CA ASN A 178 -35.73 7.04 13.88
C ASN A 178 -36.26 5.65 14.28
N ASP A 179 -37.02 4.97 13.41
CA ASP A 179 -37.49 3.60 13.68
C ASP A 179 -36.30 2.61 13.82
N ILE A 180 -35.13 2.93 13.26
CA ILE A 180 -33.90 2.11 13.31
C ILE A 180 -32.74 2.76 14.08
N THR A 181 -32.80 4.05 14.41
CA THR A 181 -31.74 4.75 15.17
C THR A 181 -32.10 5.04 16.62
N ASP A 182 -33.40 5.19 16.96
CA ASP A 182 -33.85 5.43 18.34
C ASP A 182 -33.44 4.31 19.32
N PRO A 183 -33.41 3.02 18.95
CA PRO A 183 -32.91 1.96 19.83
C PRO A 183 -31.49 2.19 20.36
N TYR A 184 -30.68 2.98 19.64
CA TYR A 184 -29.28 3.28 19.94
C TYR A 184 -29.08 4.70 20.51
N GLY A 185 -30.16 5.42 20.77
CA GLY A 185 -30.11 6.75 21.37
C GLY A 185 -29.83 7.89 20.40
N LEU A 186 -29.93 7.64 19.09
CA LEU A 186 -29.66 8.60 18.04
C LEU A 186 -30.98 9.00 17.37
N HIS A 187 -31.46 10.21 17.63
CA HIS A 187 -32.76 10.67 17.15
C HIS A 187 -32.64 11.88 16.23
N PHE A 188 -33.09 11.75 14.98
CA PHE A 188 -33.20 12.88 14.05
C PHE A 188 -34.35 13.81 14.46
N ASN A 189 -34.04 15.08 14.69
CA ASN A 189 -34.99 16.08 15.19
C ASN A 189 -35.97 16.53 14.10
N GLY A 190 -37.26 16.58 14.44
CA GLY A 190 -38.30 17.05 13.51
C GLY A 190 -39.64 17.32 14.17
N GLU A 191 -40.53 17.99 13.44
CA GLU A 191 -41.95 18.15 13.82
C GLU A 191 -42.79 16.91 13.45
N SER A 192 -42.34 16.16 12.44
CA SER A 192 -42.97 14.94 11.96
C SER A 192 -41.99 14.13 11.10
N ASP A 193 -42.39 12.93 10.69
CA ASP A 193 -41.61 12.07 9.77
C ASP A 193 -41.16 12.75 8.46
N ARG A 194 -41.81 13.85 8.06
CA ARG A 194 -41.56 14.59 6.82
C ARG A 194 -40.90 15.96 7.00
N TRP A 195 -40.94 16.51 8.21
CA TRP A 195 -40.49 17.87 8.49
C TRP A 195 -39.44 17.81 9.58
N LEU A 196 -38.23 17.45 9.19
CA LEU A 196 -37.07 17.47 10.08
C LEU A 196 -36.50 18.88 10.19
N ARG A 197 -35.78 19.13 11.28
CA ARG A 197 -35.17 20.43 11.58
C ARG A 197 -33.80 20.52 10.96
N ASN A 198 -33.66 21.41 9.99
CA ASN A 198 -32.40 21.64 9.31
C ASN A 198 -31.49 22.53 10.16
N ILE A 199 -30.18 22.28 10.08
CA ILE A 199 -29.17 23.13 10.72
C ILE A 199 -28.93 24.35 9.83
N GLN A 200 -28.84 25.53 10.45
CA GLN A 200 -28.50 26.78 9.79
C GLN A 200 -27.45 27.55 10.58
N ASP A 201 -26.63 28.28 9.84
CA ASP A 201 -25.57 29.10 10.37
C ASP A 201 -25.40 30.38 9.51
N PRO A 202 -25.51 31.58 10.11
CA PRO A 202 -25.42 32.82 9.37
C PRO A 202 -23.97 33.23 9.05
N THR A 203 -22.96 32.72 9.77
CA THR A 203 -21.56 33.15 9.65
C THR A 203 -20.63 32.08 9.08
N ASN A 204 -20.85 30.80 9.38
CA ASN A 204 -20.04 29.67 8.94
C ASN A 204 -20.75 28.88 7.83
N LYS A 205 -20.67 29.40 6.59
CA LYS A 205 -21.36 28.85 5.41
C LYS A 205 -20.50 28.86 4.16
N THR A 206 -20.68 27.86 3.29
CA THR A 206 -19.92 27.73 2.03
C THR A 206 -20.49 28.57 0.89
N VAL A 207 -21.75 29.01 1.00
CA VAL A 207 -22.39 29.88 0.00
C VAL A 207 -23.11 31.03 0.69
N GLU A 208 -22.69 32.27 0.37
CA GLU A 208 -23.16 33.49 1.03
C GLU A 208 -24.70 33.64 1.02
N GLU A 209 -25.37 33.19 -0.04
CA GLU A 209 -26.82 33.29 -0.22
C GLU A 209 -27.63 32.23 0.53
N TYR A 210 -27.00 31.21 1.12
CA TYR A 210 -27.67 30.06 1.74
C TYR A 210 -27.23 29.84 3.19
N GLU A 211 -28.09 30.19 4.15
CA GLU A 211 -27.84 30.00 5.60
C GLU A 211 -27.90 28.52 6.03
N TRP A 212 -28.35 27.61 5.17
CA TRP A 212 -28.46 26.17 5.46
C TRP A 212 -27.33 25.32 4.86
N ARG A 213 -26.32 25.94 4.24
CA ARG A 213 -25.11 25.27 3.73
C ARG A 213 -23.95 25.59 4.65
N VAL A 214 -23.92 24.90 5.78
CA VAL A 214 -23.11 25.28 6.92
C VAL A 214 -21.78 24.53 6.93
N ILE A 215 -20.79 25.11 7.61
CA ILE A 215 -19.52 24.46 7.95
C ILE A 215 -19.55 24.17 9.44
N LEU A 216 -19.76 22.90 9.79
CA LEU A 216 -19.59 22.46 11.18
C LEU A 216 -18.10 22.29 11.44
N HIS A 217 -17.57 23.05 12.40
CA HIS A 217 -16.14 23.12 12.70
C HIS A 217 -15.83 22.79 14.17
N ASN A 218 -16.84 22.40 14.94
CA ASN A 218 -16.66 21.86 16.27
C ASN A 218 -16.81 20.35 16.20
N THR A 219 -15.74 19.64 16.57
CA THR A 219 -15.69 18.18 16.54
C THR A 219 -15.59 17.57 17.93
N GLY A 220 -16.15 16.37 18.09
CA GLY A 220 -16.03 15.57 19.31
C GLY A 220 -14.66 14.90 19.40
N GLN A 221 -14.27 14.45 20.59
CA GLN A 221 -13.12 13.56 20.73
C GLN A 221 -13.55 12.15 20.33
N HIS A 222 -13.12 11.71 19.15
CA HIS A 222 -13.46 10.40 18.57
C HIS A 222 -12.47 10.08 17.43
N PRO A 223 -12.10 8.80 17.17
CA PRO A 223 -11.20 8.43 16.09
C PRO A 223 -11.59 8.99 14.71
N ILE A 224 -12.89 8.91 14.38
CA ILE A 224 -13.48 9.49 13.14
C ILE A 224 -13.10 10.96 12.93
N THR A 225 -13.03 11.76 14.01
CA THR A 225 -12.83 13.21 13.95
C THR A 225 -11.38 13.65 14.19
N ASN A 226 -10.44 12.71 14.34
CA ASN A 226 -9.01 13.04 14.45
C ASN A 226 -8.55 13.77 13.18
N ALA A 227 -7.92 14.94 13.30
CA ALA A 227 -7.50 15.77 12.16
C ALA A 227 -8.64 16.15 11.19
N VAL A 228 -9.89 16.17 11.67
CA VAL A 228 -11.05 16.75 10.97
C VAL A 228 -11.38 18.06 11.65
N ASP A 229 -11.11 19.17 10.97
CA ASP A 229 -11.36 20.51 11.50
C ASP A 229 -12.68 21.09 10.99
N THR A 230 -13.08 20.73 9.77
CA THR A 230 -14.28 21.29 9.11
C THR A 230 -15.06 20.25 8.31
N VAL A 231 -16.38 20.21 8.47
CA VAL A 231 -17.29 19.37 7.67
C VAL A 231 -18.38 20.23 7.05
N GLU A 232 -18.46 20.19 5.73
CA GLU A 232 -19.54 20.82 4.98
C GLU A 232 -20.83 20.03 5.13
N TYR A 233 -21.89 20.74 5.50
CA TYR A 233 -23.08 20.13 6.03
C TYR A 233 -24.35 20.85 5.52
N ASP A 234 -25.28 20.07 5.00
CA ASP A 234 -26.62 20.53 4.59
C ASP A 234 -27.59 19.42 4.98
N GLY A 235 -28.19 19.58 6.16
CA GLY A 235 -28.69 18.42 6.89
C GLY A 235 -29.53 18.74 8.11
N VAL A 236 -29.96 17.66 8.77
CA VAL A 236 -30.83 17.68 9.94
C VAL A 236 -30.06 17.61 11.23
N SER A 237 -30.59 18.20 12.29
CA SER A 237 -30.01 18.05 13.64
C SER A 237 -30.41 16.72 14.29
N LEU A 238 -29.59 16.29 15.24
CA LEU A 238 -29.78 15.09 16.05
C LEU A 238 -29.95 15.45 17.53
N ASN A 239 -30.66 14.61 18.26
CA ASN A 239 -30.56 14.50 19.70
C ASN A 239 -29.88 13.18 20.05
N VAL A 240 -28.94 13.23 20.99
CA VAL A 240 -28.31 12.06 21.57
C VAL A 240 -28.91 11.84 22.95
N THR A 241 -29.33 10.62 23.25
CA THR A 241 -29.89 10.24 24.55
C THR A 241 -29.25 8.95 25.04
N ASP A 242 -28.91 8.90 26.33
CA ASP A 242 -28.37 7.70 26.95
C ASP A 242 -29.36 6.52 26.78
N THR A 243 -28.83 5.36 26.39
CA THR A 243 -29.60 4.12 26.33
C THR A 243 -28.88 2.99 27.04
N GLU A 244 -29.56 1.86 27.23
CA GLU A 244 -28.92 0.61 27.67
C GLU A 244 -28.19 -0.12 26.52
N ASN A 245 -28.31 0.37 25.27
CA ASN A 245 -27.75 -0.25 24.06
C ASN A 245 -26.51 0.52 23.58
N GLY A 246 -25.39 0.33 24.28
CA GLY A 246 -24.08 0.88 23.89
C GLY A 246 -23.76 2.26 24.46
N THR A 247 -22.57 2.73 24.12
CA THR A 247 -22.00 4.03 24.52
C THR A 247 -22.22 5.05 23.41
N GLN A 248 -22.77 6.22 23.73
CA GLN A 248 -23.07 7.26 22.73
C GLN A 248 -22.16 8.49 22.91
N ALA A 249 -21.70 9.06 21.79
CA ALA A 249 -21.08 10.39 21.78
C ALA A 249 -21.42 11.19 20.53
N PRO A 250 -21.58 12.51 20.63
CA PRO A 250 -21.73 13.36 19.45
C PRO A 250 -20.37 13.63 18.79
N LEU A 251 -20.36 13.68 17.46
CA LEU A 251 -19.16 13.81 16.61
C LEU A 251 -19.00 15.22 16.04
N LEU A 252 -20.09 15.85 15.59
CA LEU A 252 -20.07 17.18 14.96
C LEU A 252 -21.10 18.11 15.61
N TYR A 253 -20.70 19.35 15.89
CA TYR A 253 -21.49 20.34 16.60
C TYR A 253 -21.55 21.69 15.88
N GLY A 254 -22.62 22.44 16.16
CA GLY A 254 -22.70 23.87 15.82
C GLY A 254 -21.79 24.74 16.70
N ASP A 255 -21.79 26.04 16.45
CA ASP A 255 -21.10 27.07 17.23
C ASP A 255 -22.11 27.98 17.95
N ASN A 256 -21.71 29.17 18.41
CA ASN A 256 -22.58 30.02 19.22
C ASN A 256 -23.76 30.65 18.45
N ASP A 257 -23.72 30.75 17.12
CA ASP A 257 -24.80 31.28 16.29
C ASP A 257 -25.49 30.25 15.39
N THR A 258 -25.07 28.98 15.43
CA THR A 258 -25.83 27.90 14.82
C THR A 258 -27.24 27.76 15.45
N TYR A 259 -28.26 27.60 14.61
CA TYR A 259 -29.65 27.35 15.01
C TYR A 259 -30.31 26.27 14.16
N GLU A 260 -31.41 25.72 14.67
CA GLU A 260 -32.28 24.84 13.89
C GLU A 260 -33.43 25.62 13.27
N TYR A 261 -33.84 25.22 12.08
CA TYR A 261 -34.98 25.79 11.39
C TYR A 261 -35.87 24.70 10.81
N THR A 262 -37.16 25.01 10.65
CA THR A 262 -38.14 24.09 10.06
C THR A 262 -38.87 24.77 8.91
N TYR A 263 -38.80 24.21 7.70
CA TYR A 263 -39.54 24.69 6.53
C TYR A 263 -40.95 24.07 6.44
N SER A 264 -41.64 23.97 7.57
CA SER A 264 -42.99 23.39 7.66
C SER A 264 -44.10 24.45 7.62
N THR A 265 -45.32 24.10 8.03
CA THR A 265 -46.42 25.07 8.17
C THR A 265 -46.19 26.16 9.21
N THR A 266 -45.25 25.95 10.14
CA THR A 266 -45.02 26.83 11.30
C THR A 266 -43.85 27.78 11.13
N GLU A 267 -42.89 27.50 10.23
CA GLU A 267 -41.64 28.27 10.00
C GLU A 267 -41.08 28.90 11.29
N GLU A 268 -40.37 28.08 12.09
CA GLU A 268 -39.87 28.44 13.42
C GLU A 268 -38.36 28.22 13.54
N GLU A 269 -37.69 29.12 14.27
CA GLU A 269 -36.26 29.09 14.57
C GLU A 269 -36.03 28.60 16.02
N PHE A 270 -35.08 27.68 16.22
CA PHE A 270 -34.70 27.15 17.52
C PHE A 270 -33.20 27.40 17.79
N PRO A 271 -32.83 28.54 18.38
CA PRO A 271 -31.43 28.83 18.70
C PRO A 271 -30.94 27.91 19.83
N ARG A 272 -29.97 27.05 19.51
CA ARG A 272 -29.37 26.10 20.44
C ARG A 272 -27.84 26.17 20.45
N GLY A 273 -27.22 26.85 19.49
CA GLY A 273 -25.79 27.07 19.40
C GLY A 273 -25.00 25.75 19.41
N GLU A 274 -23.92 25.71 20.19
CA GLU A 274 -23.01 24.56 20.35
C GLU A 274 -23.70 23.26 20.80
N ARG A 275 -24.97 23.32 21.23
CA ARG A 275 -25.77 22.12 21.57
C ARG A 275 -26.39 21.44 20.35
N ILE A 276 -26.30 22.02 19.16
CA ILE A 276 -26.79 21.41 17.93
C ILE A 276 -25.79 20.35 17.49
N VAL A 277 -26.27 19.13 17.28
CA VAL A 277 -25.47 17.98 16.84
C VAL A 277 -25.82 17.65 15.39
N GLY A 278 -24.82 17.61 14.51
CA GLY A 278 -24.97 17.18 13.11
C GLY A 278 -24.62 15.70 12.87
N ALA A 279 -23.80 15.12 13.73
CA ALA A 279 -23.40 13.72 13.65
C ALA A 279 -23.20 13.13 15.05
N ALA A 280 -23.53 11.87 15.23
CA ALA A 280 -23.30 11.15 16.48
C ALA A 280 -23.08 9.65 16.23
N ALA A 281 -22.33 9.01 17.13
CA ALA A 281 -22.03 7.59 17.09
C ALA A 281 -22.54 6.88 18.36
N THR A 282 -22.89 5.62 18.19
CA THR A 282 -23.12 4.64 19.26
C THR A 282 -22.27 3.40 18.98
N TRP A 283 -21.52 2.92 19.96
CA TRP A 283 -20.69 1.72 19.87
C TRP A 283 -20.87 0.83 21.10
N ASP A 284 -20.18 -0.32 21.16
CA ASP A 284 -20.37 -1.36 22.18
C ASP A 284 -21.80 -1.93 22.20
N ILE A 285 -22.44 -2.04 21.02
CA ILE A 285 -23.79 -2.57 20.90
C ILE A 285 -23.74 -4.09 20.70
N GLY A 286 -24.23 -4.86 21.67
CA GLY A 286 -24.19 -6.34 21.56
C GLY A 286 -22.75 -6.84 21.40
N ASP A 287 -22.48 -7.57 20.33
CA ASP A 287 -21.16 -8.09 19.96
C ASP A 287 -20.29 -7.02 19.28
N ASN A 288 -20.19 -5.85 19.91
CA ASN A 288 -19.44 -4.68 19.43
C ASN A 288 -19.90 -4.14 18.07
N GLY A 289 -21.20 -4.17 17.81
CA GLY A 289 -21.83 -3.44 16.71
C GLY A 289 -21.71 -1.92 16.90
N ARG A 290 -21.71 -1.19 15.78
CA ARG A 290 -21.57 0.27 15.76
C ARG A 290 -22.62 0.92 14.87
N VAL A 291 -23.06 2.11 15.26
CA VAL A 291 -24.03 2.90 14.50
C VAL A 291 -23.58 4.35 14.46
N VAL A 292 -23.48 4.93 13.27
CA VAL A 292 -23.31 6.37 13.09
C VAL A 292 -24.56 6.94 12.45
N ALA A 293 -25.12 7.98 13.07
CA ALA A 293 -26.18 8.79 12.49
C ALA A 293 -25.59 10.13 12.04
N PHE A 294 -25.75 10.44 10.76
CA PHE A 294 -25.22 11.65 10.14
C PHE A 294 -26.32 12.36 9.36
N GLY A 295 -26.61 13.62 9.70
CA GLY A 295 -27.81 14.28 9.16
C GLY A 295 -27.66 14.92 7.79
N SER A 296 -26.52 14.80 7.10
CA SER A 296 -26.33 15.40 5.77
C SER A 296 -26.08 14.40 4.65
N GLN A 297 -27.14 14.11 3.90
CA GLN A 297 -27.06 13.37 2.65
C GLN A 297 -26.29 14.11 1.55
N LYS A 298 -26.29 15.45 1.61
CA LYS A 298 -25.57 16.29 0.63
C LYS A 298 -24.07 16.11 0.71
N SER A 299 -23.52 15.85 1.89
CA SER A 299 -22.09 15.57 2.05
C SER A 299 -21.65 14.30 1.32
N LEU A 300 -22.52 13.27 1.23
CA LEU A 300 -22.24 12.01 0.49
C LEU A 300 -22.59 12.10 -1.00
N THR A 301 -23.15 13.22 -1.46
CA THR A 301 -23.60 13.36 -2.85
C THR A 301 -22.95 14.57 -3.48
N THR A 302 -23.48 15.76 -3.24
CA THR A 302 -23.01 16.99 -3.88
C THR A 302 -21.65 17.42 -3.33
N TYR A 303 -21.45 17.44 -2.01
CA TYR A 303 -20.22 18.01 -1.45
C TYR A 303 -19.02 17.09 -1.57
N LEU A 304 -19.24 15.83 -1.90
CA LEU A 304 -18.18 14.87 -2.16
C LEU A 304 -17.52 15.09 -3.53
N THR A 305 -18.23 15.65 -4.53
CA THR A 305 -17.72 15.69 -5.91
C THR A 305 -16.59 16.71 -6.09
N ASP A 306 -15.66 16.42 -6.98
CA ASP A 306 -14.55 17.33 -7.30
C ASP A 306 -15.05 18.63 -7.90
N GLU A 307 -16.09 18.57 -8.74
CA GLU A 307 -16.75 19.76 -9.29
C GLU A 307 -17.20 20.71 -8.16
N TRP A 308 -17.76 20.17 -7.07
CA TRP A 308 -18.17 20.99 -5.94
C TRP A 308 -17.00 21.56 -5.15
N GLN A 309 -16.02 20.71 -4.82
CA GLN A 309 -14.84 21.07 -4.04
C GLN A 309 -13.92 22.06 -4.77
N ALA A 310 -13.90 22.05 -6.11
CA ALA A 310 -13.14 23.00 -6.92
C ALA A 310 -13.75 24.41 -6.91
N ASP A 311 -15.08 24.50 -6.91
CA ASP A 311 -15.81 25.77 -6.98
C ASP A 311 -16.10 26.39 -5.60
N HIS A 312 -15.87 25.65 -4.51
CA HIS A 312 -16.20 26.05 -3.13
C HIS A 312 -15.03 25.80 -2.16
N GLN A 313 -15.23 26.12 -0.88
CA GLN A 313 -14.20 25.94 0.15
C GLN A 313 -13.92 24.45 0.37
N GLN A 314 -12.65 24.05 0.23
CA GLN A 314 -12.20 22.71 0.61
C GLN A 314 -12.35 22.51 2.11
N THR A 315 -12.93 21.38 2.49
CA THR A 315 -13.19 20.98 3.88
C THR A 315 -12.80 19.52 4.10
N ASP A 316 -12.69 19.10 5.35
CA ASP A 316 -12.35 17.73 5.75
C ASP A 316 -13.54 16.76 5.65
N THR A 317 -14.56 17.11 4.85
CA THR A 317 -15.76 16.32 4.62
C THR A 317 -15.43 14.92 4.09
N ARG A 318 -14.49 14.82 3.15
CA ARG A 318 -14.02 13.54 2.59
C ARG A 318 -13.35 12.66 3.67
N PRO A 319 -12.30 13.13 4.37
CA PRO A 319 -11.72 12.41 5.51
C PRO A 319 -12.77 11.95 6.52
N PHE A 320 -13.69 12.82 6.93
CA PHE A 320 -14.74 12.48 7.89
C PHE A 320 -15.62 11.29 7.42
N LEU A 321 -16.05 11.31 6.16
CA LEU A 321 -16.94 10.27 5.61
C LEU A 321 -16.23 8.92 5.44
N PHE A 322 -15.00 8.89 4.92
CA PHE A 322 -14.28 7.63 4.72
C PHE A 322 -13.84 7.02 6.04
N ARG A 323 -13.36 7.83 6.98
CA ARG A 323 -13.03 7.38 8.34
C ARG A 323 -14.24 6.85 9.08
N THR A 324 -15.43 7.41 8.84
CA THR A 324 -16.68 6.88 9.37
C THR A 324 -16.92 5.45 8.90
N VAL A 325 -16.81 5.17 7.59
CA VAL A 325 -17.02 3.82 7.05
C VAL A 325 -15.94 2.85 7.56
N LYS A 326 -14.67 3.25 7.61
CA LYS A 326 -13.60 2.39 8.14
C LYS A 326 -13.78 2.07 9.62
N TRP A 327 -14.15 3.07 10.43
CA TRP A 327 -14.42 2.86 11.85
C TRP A 327 -15.65 1.97 12.08
N LEU A 328 -16.67 2.09 11.25
CA LEU A 328 -17.82 1.18 11.25
C LEU A 328 -17.41 -0.24 10.84
N ALA A 329 -16.59 -0.39 9.81
CA ALA A 329 -16.11 -1.70 9.34
C ALA A 329 -15.32 -2.47 10.40
N ALA A 330 -14.62 -1.75 11.28
CA ALA A 330 -13.92 -2.32 12.42
C ALA A 330 -14.83 -2.77 13.58
N SER A 331 -16.15 -2.76 13.40
CA SER A 331 -17.08 -3.33 14.38
C SER A 331 -17.05 -4.86 14.38
N GLY A 332 -17.62 -5.43 15.43
CA GLY A 332 -17.81 -6.86 15.55
C GLY A 332 -16.78 -7.54 16.43
N HIS A 333 -17.07 -8.80 16.69
CA HIS A 333 -16.21 -9.74 17.35
C HIS A 333 -16.13 -10.95 16.43
N VAL A 334 -14.93 -11.46 16.16
CA VAL A 334 -14.84 -12.93 16.06
C VAL A 334 -15.37 -13.39 17.43
N GLU A 335 -16.43 -14.20 17.48
CA GLU A 335 -16.91 -14.67 18.78
C GLU A 335 -15.75 -15.38 19.48
N ARG A 336 -15.34 -14.88 20.64
CA ARG A 336 -14.40 -15.59 21.51
C ARG A 336 -15.07 -16.92 21.86
N PRO A 337 -14.56 -18.05 21.36
CA PRO A 337 -15.21 -19.31 21.62
C PRO A 337 -15.05 -19.64 23.11
N ASP A 338 -16.08 -20.23 23.72
CA ASP A 338 -16.04 -20.70 25.13
C ASP A 338 -14.93 -21.74 25.41
N ARG A 339 -14.25 -22.20 24.36
CA ARG A 339 -13.16 -23.17 24.33
C ARG A 339 -12.41 -23.03 23.01
N PRO A 340 -11.14 -23.42 22.90
CA PRO A 340 -10.47 -23.42 21.61
C PRO A 340 -11.19 -24.25 20.54
N VAL A 341 -11.30 -23.71 19.33
CA VAL A 341 -11.92 -24.36 18.17
C VAL A 341 -11.06 -24.26 16.93
N ALA A 342 -11.25 -25.21 16.03
CA ALA A 342 -10.77 -25.20 14.65
C ALA A 342 -12.01 -25.31 13.76
N VAL A 343 -12.22 -24.34 12.87
CA VAL A 343 -13.44 -24.20 12.06
C VAL A 343 -13.06 -24.04 10.59
N THR A 344 -13.63 -24.87 9.72
CA THR A 344 -13.56 -24.70 8.26
C THR A 344 -14.71 -23.82 7.77
N GLY A 345 -14.49 -23.00 6.75
CA GLY A 345 -15.57 -22.15 6.22
C GLY A 345 -15.73 -20.83 6.97
N GLU A 346 -14.72 -20.38 7.70
CA GLU A 346 -14.74 -19.14 8.47
C GLU A 346 -13.60 -18.23 8.00
N ARG A 347 -13.82 -16.91 7.98
CA ARG A 347 -12.82 -15.90 7.62
C ARG A 347 -12.39 -15.12 8.86
N ILE A 348 -11.12 -14.75 8.95
CA ILE A 348 -10.66 -13.77 9.94
C ILE A 348 -11.01 -12.38 9.42
N LYS A 349 -11.77 -11.63 10.22
CA LYS A 349 -12.15 -10.27 9.86
C LYS A 349 -10.89 -9.39 9.70
N GLY A 350 -10.79 -8.71 8.56
CA GLY A 350 -9.62 -7.92 8.18
C GLY A 350 -8.47 -8.72 7.55
N GLY A 351 -8.61 -10.05 7.39
CA GLY A 351 -7.69 -10.90 6.64
C GLY A 351 -8.13 -11.10 5.19
N GLU A 352 -7.20 -11.46 4.32
CA GLU A 352 -7.38 -11.50 2.86
C GLU A 352 -7.87 -12.87 2.35
N THR A 353 -7.84 -13.92 3.18
CA THR A 353 -8.15 -15.28 2.68
C THR A 353 -9.66 -15.61 2.57
N PRO A 354 -10.05 -16.37 1.54
CA PRO A 354 -11.41 -16.91 1.41
C PRO A 354 -11.78 -17.93 2.50
N ALA A 355 -13.01 -17.84 3.02
CA ALA A 355 -13.49 -18.69 4.10
C ALA A 355 -13.50 -20.20 3.76
N ASN A 356 -13.76 -20.56 2.50
CA ASN A 356 -13.91 -21.95 2.03
C ASN A 356 -12.59 -22.72 1.92
N GLU A 357 -11.46 -22.03 1.98
CA GLU A 357 -10.13 -22.59 1.69
C GLU A 357 -9.20 -22.54 2.92
N THR A 358 -9.74 -22.22 4.09
CA THR A 358 -8.99 -22.13 5.34
C THR A 358 -9.59 -22.95 6.49
N ILE A 359 -8.75 -23.24 7.47
CA ILE A 359 -9.16 -23.70 8.80
C ILE A 359 -8.74 -22.62 9.81
N VAL A 360 -9.72 -21.96 10.42
CA VAL A 360 -9.49 -20.94 11.45
C VAL A 360 -9.33 -21.62 12.81
N LEU A 361 -8.14 -21.51 13.39
CA LEU A 361 -7.85 -21.84 14.78
C LEU A 361 -8.11 -20.60 15.64
N LYS A 362 -8.98 -20.71 16.64
CA LYS A 362 -9.29 -19.60 17.54
C LYS A 362 -9.56 -20.00 19.00
N ASN A 363 -9.18 -19.13 19.94
CA ASN A 363 -9.39 -19.28 21.38
C ASN A 363 -9.84 -17.93 22.01
N SER A 364 -9.64 -17.72 23.31
CA SER A 364 -10.00 -16.46 23.98
C SER A 364 -9.10 -15.26 23.64
N GLU A 365 -7.93 -15.47 23.03
CA GLU A 365 -6.85 -14.50 22.88
C GLU A 365 -6.52 -14.18 21.40
N ILE A 366 -6.53 -15.19 20.51
CA ILE A 366 -6.17 -15.03 19.09
C ILE A 366 -7.04 -15.88 18.14
N ALA A 367 -7.08 -15.48 16.87
CA ALA A 367 -7.54 -16.27 15.75
C ALA A 367 -6.46 -16.31 14.64
N ALA A 368 -6.24 -17.47 14.02
CA ALA A 368 -5.33 -17.62 12.88
C ALA A 368 -5.89 -18.57 11.82
N ALA A 369 -5.75 -18.21 10.55
CA ALA A 369 -6.24 -18.95 9.39
C ALA A 369 -5.11 -19.77 8.77
N ILE A 370 -5.28 -21.10 8.75
CA ILE A 370 -4.37 -22.01 8.07
C ILE A 370 -4.90 -22.27 6.66
N GLY A 371 -4.08 -22.01 5.65
CA GLY A 371 -4.40 -22.31 4.26
C GLY A 371 -4.49 -23.81 3.99
N THR A 372 -5.55 -24.24 3.31
CA THR A 372 -5.71 -25.63 2.87
C THR A 372 -5.55 -25.83 1.37
N GLU A 373 -5.48 -24.74 0.61
CA GLU A 373 -5.24 -24.70 -0.83
C GLU A 373 -4.12 -23.67 -1.16
N THR A 374 -3.72 -23.59 -2.42
CA THR A 374 -2.68 -22.66 -2.90
C THR A 374 -3.31 -21.32 -3.25
N ASN A 375 -3.69 -20.56 -2.23
CA ASN A 375 -4.49 -19.35 -2.36
C ASN A 375 -4.06 -18.24 -1.38
N GLY A 376 -2.95 -18.42 -0.67
CA GLY A 376 -2.39 -17.39 0.20
C GLY A 376 -1.73 -16.27 -0.60
N PRO A 377 -1.40 -15.14 0.05
CA PRO A 377 -0.62 -14.06 -0.55
C PRO A 377 0.62 -14.62 -1.29
N PHE A 378 0.92 -14.08 -2.48
CA PHE A 378 2.05 -14.51 -3.33
C PHE A 378 2.00 -15.97 -3.84
N GLY A 379 0.83 -16.63 -3.84
CA GLY A 379 0.72 -18.03 -4.28
C GLY A 379 1.26 -19.02 -3.25
N ALA A 380 1.22 -18.67 -1.97
CA ALA A 380 1.73 -19.49 -0.88
C ALA A 380 1.10 -20.90 -0.85
N LEU A 381 1.91 -21.90 -0.51
CA LEU A 381 1.55 -23.32 -0.53
C LEU A 381 0.75 -23.73 0.72
N PRO A 382 -0.20 -24.68 0.59
CA PRO A 382 -1.03 -25.14 1.71
C PRO A 382 -0.23 -25.40 2.99
N GLY A 383 -0.83 -25.10 4.16
CA GLY A 383 -0.22 -25.28 5.47
C GLY A 383 0.50 -24.05 6.03
N GLY A 384 0.58 -22.94 5.30
CA GLY A 384 0.91 -21.65 5.91
C GLY A 384 -0.21 -21.12 6.82
N ILE A 385 0.14 -20.31 7.81
CA ILE A 385 -0.77 -19.35 8.42
C ILE A 385 -0.72 -18.08 7.57
N TYR A 386 -1.85 -17.68 7.01
CA TYR A 386 -1.94 -16.53 6.09
C TYR A 386 -2.63 -15.32 6.70
N ASP A 387 -3.45 -15.53 7.74
CA ASP A 387 -4.00 -14.43 8.52
C ASP A 387 -3.91 -14.77 10.00
N ALA A 388 -3.57 -13.81 10.84
CA ALA A 388 -3.52 -13.99 12.28
C ALA A 388 -3.73 -12.68 13.04
N ASN A 389 -4.74 -12.67 13.93
CA ASN A 389 -5.10 -11.50 14.73
C ASN A 389 -5.38 -11.84 16.20
N ALA A 390 -4.98 -10.93 17.09
CA ALA A 390 -5.43 -10.93 18.48
C ALA A 390 -6.85 -10.35 18.59
N TYR A 391 -7.67 -10.85 19.53
CA TYR A 391 -9.03 -10.35 19.70
C TYR A 391 -9.05 -8.91 20.21
N GLY A 392 -9.48 -7.99 19.34
CA GLY A 392 -9.47 -6.55 19.58
C GLY A 392 -8.82 -5.79 18.42
N LEU A 393 -7.97 -6.47 17.64
CA LEU A 393 -7.42 -5.97 16.39
C LEU A 393 -8.37 -6.25 15.22
N THR A 394 -8.28 -5.41 14.18
CA THR A 394 -9.06 -5.54 12.95
C THR A 394 -8.19 -5.53 11.69
N THR A 395 -6.87 -5.61 11.85
CA THR A 395 -5.86 -5.49 10.80
C THR A 395 -4.90 -6.66 10.93
N ASP A 396 -4.84 -7.48 9.89
CA ASP A 396 -3.82 -8.50 9.71
C ASP A 396 -2.63 -7.91 8.94
N GLU A 397 -1.40 -8.31 9.29
CA GLU A 397 -0.18 -7.89 8.57
C GLU A 397 0.80 -9.06 8.35
N ILE A 398 0.38 -10.30 8.63
CA ILE A 398 1.18 -11.49 8.33
C ILE A 398 0.99 -11.82 6.85
N ALA A 399 2.09 -11.93 6.10
CA ALA A 399 2.02 -12.43 4.74
C ALA A 399 1.97 -13.96 4.75
N VAL A 400 2.95 -14.57 5.44
CA VAL A 400 2.95 -16.01 5.70
C VAL A 400 3.75 -16.35 6.96
N ALA A 401 3.25 -17.31 7.73
CA ALA A 401 4.04 -18.07 8.69
C ALA A 401 3.94 -19.56 8.38
N GLU A 402 5.03 -20.15 7.88
CA GLU A 402 5.04 -21.52 7.35
C GLU A 402 6.26 -22.34 7.79
N PHE A 403 6.28 -23.61 7.38
CA PHE A 403 7.43 -24.49 7.57
C PHE A 403 8.26 -24.56 6.29
N ALA A 404 9.51 -24.12 6.37
CA ALA A 404 10.47 -24.20 5.28
C ALA A 404 11.41 -25.40 5.46
N PHE A 405 11.68 -26.12 4.37
CA PHE A 405 12.57 -27.29 4.38
C PHE A 405 13.81 -27.04 3.50
N ASP A 406 14.99 -27.28 4.09
CA ASP A 406 16.30 -27.17 3.46
C ASP A 406 16.59 -25.80 2.83
N ASP A 407 16.41 -24.71 3.60
CA ASP A 407 16.59 -23.32 3.14
C ASP A 407 15.81 -23.05 1.84
N PHE A 408 14.52 -23.42 1.85
CA PHE A 408 13.60 -23.32 0.71
C PHE A 408 14.02 -24.16 -0.53
N GLY A 409 14.88 -25.16 -0.35
CA GLY A 409 15.29 -26.07 -1.41
C GLY A 409 14.17 -27.01 -1.89
N THR A 410 13.14 -27.25 -1.08
CA THR A 410 11.93 -28.00 -1.43
C THR A 410 10.80 -27.70 -0.42
N TRP A 411 9.58 -28.14 -0.72
CA TRP A 411 8.38 -27.77 0.06
C TRP A 411 7.54 -28.99 0.47
N PRO A 412 6.82 -28.91 1.60
CA PRO A 412 5.76 -29.87 1.91
C PRO A 412 4.62 -29.79 0.88
N VAL A 413 4.13 -30.96 0.46
CA VAL A 413 2.89 -31.13 -0.29
C VAL A 413 1.92 -31.85 0.62
N TYR A 414 0.98 -31.12 1.21
CA TYR A 414 -0.04 -31.71 2.08
C TYR A 414 -1.17 -32.32 1.25
N GLU A 415 -1.54 -33.55 1.58
CA GLU A 415 -2.61 -34.30 0.93
C GLU A 415 -3.91 -34.27 1.75
N SER A 416 -3.81 -33.95 3.04
CA SER A 416 -4.97 -33.93 3.93
C SER A 416 -4.79 -32.98 5.11
N PHE A 417 -5.93 -32.40 5.53
CA PHE A 417 -6.05 -31.60 6.74
C PHE A 417 -7.16 -32.19 7.63
N GLU A 418 -6.80 -32.62 8.83
CA GLU A 418 -7.75 -33.02 9.86
C GLU A 418 -7.73 -32.02 11.01
N HIS A 419 -8.89 -31.66 11.55
CA HIS A 419 -8.96 -30.77 12.70
C HIS A 419 -9.84 -31.31 13.82
N ARG A 420 -9.52 -30.92 15.04
CA ARG A 420 -10.31 -31.22 16.24
C ARG A 420 -10.43 -30.00 17.13
N ASN A 421 -11.66 -29.87 17.62
CA ASN A 421 -12.08 -28.92 18.62
C ASN A 421 -11.63 -29.34 20.03
N ALA A 422 -11.35 -28.38 20.92
CA ALA A 422 -11.05 -28.69 22.32
C ALA A 422 -12.23 -29.40 22.99
N SER A 423 -11.96 -30.40 23.84
CA SER A 423 -13.02 -31.12 24.57
C SER A 423 -13.70 -30.30 25.68
N GLY A 424 -13.17 -29.13 26.02
CA GLY A 424 -13.65 -28.22 27.06
C GLY A 424 -12.85 -26.90 27.09
N PRO A 425 -13.19 -25.94 27.97
CA PRO A 425 -12.63 -24.59 27.97
C PRO A 425 -11.11 -24.55 28.11
N ASN A 426 -10.53 -25.47 28.87
CA ASN A 426 -9.08 -25.51 29.14
C ASN A 426 -8.33 -26.50 28.22
N GLY A 427 -8.95 -26.95 27.12
CA GLY A 427 -8.34 -27.87 26.16
C GLY A 427 -7.50 -27.13 25.12
N SER A 428 -7.21 -27.82 24.01
CA SER A 428 -6.55 -27.22 22.84
C SER A 428 -7.31 -27.61 21.58
N ALA A 429 -7.41 -26.68 20.64
CA ALA A 429 -7.78 -26.98 19.27
C ALA A 429 -6.54 -27.45 18.53
N VAL A 430 -6.71 -28.40 17.60
CA VAL A 430 -5.58 -28.97 16.86
C VAL A 430 -5.96 -29.14 15.40
N VAL A 431 -5.07 -28.73 14.51
CA VAL A 431 -5.08 -29.06 13.07
C VAL A 431 -3.86 -29.93 12.79
N VAL A 432 -4.04 -30.98 12.00
CA VAL A 432 -2.98 -31.89 11.54
C VAL A 432 -3.00 -31.91 10.03
N ALA A 433 -1.89 -31.54 9.41
CA ALA A 433 -1.67 -31.63 7.98
C ALA A 433 -0.69 -32.78 7.68
N GLU A 434 -1.07 -33.72 6.83
CA GLU A 434 -0.24 -34.88 6.45
C GLU A 434 0.07 -34.85 4.95
N GLY A 435 1.31 -35.18 4.60
CA GLY A 435 1.79 -35.15 3.22
C GLY A 435 3.23 -35.66 3.10
N HIS A 436 3.94 -35.16 2.10
CA HIS A 436 5.33 -35.54 1.80
C HIS A 436 6.12 -34.34 1.26
N LEU A 437 7.44 -34.49 1.05
CA LEU A 437 8.23 -33.48 0.33
C LEU A 437 8.00 -33.57 -1.19
N GLN A 438 7.88 -32.42 -1.86
CA GLN A 438 7.56 -32.31 -3.28
C GLN A 438 8.42 -33.19 -4.19
N ASP A 439 9.75 -33.16 -4.01
CA ASP A 439 10.70 -33.92 -4.84
C ASP A 439 11.08 -35.28 -4.24
N ARG A 440 10.53 -35.62 -3.06
CA ARG A 440 10.89 -36.78 -2.24
C ARG A 440 9.67 -37.33 -1.50
N GLU A 441 8.79 -38.02 -2.24
CA GLU A 441 7.62 -38.73 -1.68
C GLU A 441 7.99 -39.76 -0.59
N ASP A 442 9.24 -40.21 -0.54
CA ASP A 442 9.78 -41.09 0.49
C ASP A 442 10.11 -40.38 1.81
N VAL A 443 9.97 -39.06 1.88
CA VAL A 443 10.05 -38.28 3.12
C VAL A 443 8.65 -37.82 3.51
N GLU A 444 8.06 -38.50 4.51
CA GLU A 444 6.74 -38.18 5.03
C GLU A 444 6.82 -36.92 5.92
N ILE A 445 5.87 -35.99 5.71
CA ILE A 445 5.74 -34.75 6.48
C ILE A 445 4.43 -34.75 7.24
N THR A 446 4.47 -34.40 8.52
CA THR A 446 3.27 -34.18 9.33
C THR A 446 3.43 -32.91 10.15
N THR A 447 2.55 -31.94 9.93
CA THR A 447 2.55 -30.66 10.65
C THR A 447 1.35 -30.58 11.56
N THR A 448 1.60 -30.37 12.86
CA THR A 448 0.55 -30.24 13.87
C THR A 448 0.53 -28.82 14.43
N TYR A 449 -0.60 -28.15 14.26
CA TYR A 449 -0.90 -26.84 14.83
C TYR A 449 -1.74 -27.06 16.09
N THR A 450 -1.29 -26.55 17.23
CA THR A 450 -2.00 -26.68 18.51
C THR A 450 -2.20 -25.30 19.12
N LEU A 451 -3.47 -24.91 19.29
CA LEU A 451 -3.86 -23.68 19.97
C LEU A 451 -4.43 -24.03 21.37
N PRO A 452 -3.68 -23.80 22.46
CA PRO A 452 -4.18 -23.95 23.82
C PRO A 452 -5.26 -22.92 24.18
N ALA A 453 -6.00 -23.18 25.25
CA ALA A 453 -6.86 -22.19 25.87
C ALA A 453 -6.03 -21.02 26.43
N ASP A 454 -6.59 -19.81 26.38
CA ASP A 454 -6.01 -18.60 26.99
C ASP A 454 -4.56 -18.34 26.55
N SER A 455 -4.25 -18.64 25.28
CA SER A 455 -2.90 -18.58 24.72
C SER A 455 -2.81 -17.60 23.56
N LYS A 456 -1.82 -16.71 23.60
CA LYS A 456 -1.46 -15.80 22.49
C LYS A 456 -0.54 -16.45 21.43
N HIS A 457 -0.31 -17.76 21.51
CA HIS A 457 0.50 -18.49 20.52
C HIS A 457 -0.10 -19.83 20.09
N ILE A 458 0.32 -20.26 18.89
CA ILE A 458 0.08 -21.57 18.29
C ILE A 458 1.39 -22.36 18.33
N TRP A 459 1.37 -23.57 18.86
CA TRP A 459 2.48 -24.51 18.70
C TRP A 459 2.39 -25.19 17.35
N ILE A 460 3.45 -25.07 16.55
CA ILE A 460 3.59 -25.71 15.24
C ILE A 460 4.73 -26.72 15.37
N ASN A 461 4.41 -27.99 15.13
CA ASN A 461 5.38 -29.07 15.16
C ASN A 461 5.32 -29.86 13.86
N THR A 462 6.39 -29.79 13.08
CA THR A 462 6.55 -30.51 11.82
C THR A 462 7.48 -31.70 12.02
N THR A 463 6.98 -32.92 11.81
CA THR A 463 7.79 -34.14 11.82
C THR A 463 8.17 -34.53 10.40
N MET A 464 9.44 -34.86 10.20
CA MET A 464 10.01 -35.31 8.92
C MET A 464 10.51 -36.73 9.10
N ALA A 465 9.92 -37.70 8.39
CA ALA A 465 10.33 -39.11 8.47
C ALA A 465 10.89 -39.58 7.14
N ASN A 466 12.20 -39.91 7.11
CA ASN A 466 12.87 -40.35 5.90
C ASN A 466 12.68 -41.87 5.73
N GLY A 467 11.71 -42.25 4.91
CA GLY A 467 11.48 -43.62 4.44
C GLY A 467 12.39 -44.05 3.29
N GLY A 468 13.22 -43.14 2.77
CA GLY A 468 14.18 -43.37 1.71
C GLY A 468 15.44 -44.13 2.13
N ASP A 469 16.30 -44.41 1.15
CA ASP A 469 17.56 -45.14 1.34
C ASP A 469 18.80 -44.23 1.50
N GLU A 470 18.64 -42.91 1.37
CA GLU A 470 19.73 -41.91 1.43
C GLU A 470 19.57 -40.93 2.61
N GLN A 471 20.70 -40.53 3.22
CA GLN A 471 20.73 -39.46 4.24
C GLN A 471 20.50 -38.09 3.57
N LEU A 472 19.80 -37.19 4.28
CA LEU A 472 19.64 -35.79 3.89
C LEU A 472 20.38 -34.84 4.85
N PRO A 473 21.16 -33.86 4.34
CA PRO A 473 21.56 -33.73 2.93
C PRO A 473 22.57 -34.83 2.58
N VAL A 474 22.71 -35.16 1.29
CA VAL A 474 23.61 -36.24 0.82
C VAL A 474 25.09 -35.92 1.12
N ASN A 475 25.44 -34.64 1.19
CA ASN A 475 26.80 -34.19 1.50
C ASN A 475 27.08 -34.18 3.02
N GLU A 476 28.10 -34.92 3.45
CA GLU A 476 28.53 -35.00 4.85
C GLU A 476 29.07 -33.67 5.44
N SER A 477 29.30 -32.64 4.61
CA SER A 477 29.70 -31.31 5.11
C SER A 477 28.55 -30.32 5.30
N GLU A 478 27.36 -30.61 4.79
CA GLU A 478 26.18 -29.73 4.82
C GLU A 478 25.21 -30.18 5.91
N GLN A 479 24.36 -29.28 6.41
CA GLN A 479 23.26 -29.62 7.33
C GLN A 479 21.94 -29.19 6.68
N LEU A 480 20.88 -29.96 6.91
CA LEU A 480 19.53 -29.54 6.57
C LEU A 480 19.17 -28.34 7.43
N GLN A 481 18.58 -27.32 6.82
CA GLN A 481 17.99 -26.19 7.51
C GLN A 481 16.48 -26.29 7.40
N SER A 482 15.84 -26.75 8.47
CA SER A 482 14.37 -26.87 8.53
C SER A 482 13.85 -25.98 9.62
N GLY A 483 12.83 -25.17 9.35
CA GLY A 483 12.55 -24.02 10.19
C GLY A 483 11.17 -23.43 10.02
N ALA A 484 10.97 -22.34 10.76
CA ALA A 484 9.84 -21.46 10.53
C ALA A 484 10.27 -20.40 9.51
N ALA A 485 9.42 -20.08 8.54
CA ALA A 485 9.58 -18.92 7.67
C ALA A 485 8.46 -17.95 7.97
N LEU A 486 8.81 -16.73 8.37
CA LEU A 486 7.86 -15.68 8.69
C LEU A 486 8.14 -14.46 7.83
N SER A 487 7.11 -13.94 7.17
CA SER A 487 7.18 -12.66 6.48
C SER A 487 5.94 -11.82 6.75
N SER A 488 6.12 -10.51 6.67
CA SER A 488 5.06 -9.52 6.79
C SER A 488 5.11 -8.54 5.63
N GLU A 489 3.97 -7.91 5.37
CA GLU A 489 3.86 -6.87 4.34
C GLU A 489 4.44 -5.54 4.81
N SER A 490 4.20 -5.16 6.08
CA SER A 490 4.54 -3.84 6.62
C SER A 490 5.38 -3.84 7.89
N LEU A 491 5.60 -4.99 8.53
CA LEU A 491 6.36 -5.06 9.79
C LEU A 491 7.87 -5.19 9.56
N SER A 492 8.62 -4.82 10.60
CA SER A 492 10.08 -4.89 10.65
C SER A 492 10.54 -6.04 11.55
N THR A 493 11.50 -6.84 11.06
CA THR A 493 12.14 -7.92 11.81
C THR A 493 12.96 -7.38 12.98
N TRP A 494 12.78 -7.97 14.15
CA TRP A 494 13.51 -7.69 15.39
C TRP A 494 14.21 -8.94 15.93
N LEU A 495 15.50 -8.82 16.25
CA LEU A 495 16.30 -9.85 16.92
C LEU A 495 16.89 -9.36 18.26
N PRO A 496 16.73 -10.09 19.38
CA PRO A 496 17.31 -9.70 20.68
C PRO A 496 18.83 -9.66 20.65
N GLY A 497 19.40 -8.49 20.93
CA GLY A 497 20.83 -8.23 20.91
C GLY A 497 21.32 -7.56 19.62
N GLU A 498 20.52 -7.56 18.56
CA GLU A 498 20.80 -6.89 17.28
C GLU A 498 19.85 -5.70 17.04
N GLY A 499 18.57 -5.84 17.39
CA GLY A 499 17.54 -4.83 17.17
C GLY A 499 16.79 -5.04 15.85
N PRO A 500 16.29 -3.98 15.20
CA PRO A 500 15.68 -4.08 13.87
C PRO A 500 16.74 -4.46 12.83
N LEU A 501 16.37 -5.27 11.84
CA LEU A 501 17.24 -5.61 10.71
C LEU A 501 17.06 -4.64 9.54
N GLU A 502 18.14 -4.34 8.84
CA GLU A 502 18.15 -3.48 7.65
C GLU A 502 17.96 -4.29 6.35
N ALA A 503 17.82 -3.58 5.21
CA ALA A 503 17.43 -4.15 3.91
C ALA A 503 18.42 -5.16 3.29
N ASP A 504 19.66 -5.27 3.78
CA ASP A 504 20.61 -6.27 3.30
C ASP A 504 20.38 -7.63 3.96
N ARG A 505 20.32 -8.70 3.14
CA ARG A 505 20.11 -10.08 3.61
C ARG A 505 21.06 -10.42 4.76
N TYR A 506 20.51 -10.65 5.94
CA TYR A 506 21.25 -11.04 7.12
C TYR A 506 21.70 -12.50 7.01
N THR A 507 23.01 -12.73 7.09
CA THR A 507 23.63 -14.06 6.99
C THR A 507 23.34 -14.91 8.23
N PRO A 508 23.25 -16.25 8.13
CA PRO A 508 22.93 -17.11 9.26
C PRO A 508 23.76 -16.77 10.49
N THR A 509 23.07 -16.35 11.54
CA THR A 509 23.70 -16.09 12.83
C THR A 509 23.28 -17.18 13.79
N SER A 510 24.26 -17.73 14.50
CA SER A 510 23.99 -18.75 15.52
C SER A 510 23.06 -18.18 16.59
N ALA A 511 22.06 -18.96 17.00
CA ALA A 511 21.12 -18.58 18.06
C ALA A 511 21.82 -18.19 19.37
N ASP A 512 23.04 -18.69 19.62
CA ASP A 512 23.86 -18.37 20.80
C ASP A 512 24.38 -16.92 20.84
N THR A 513 24.29 -16.18 19.73
CA THR A 513 24.69 -14.76 19.72
C THR A 513 23.56 -13.85 20.18
N LEU A 514 22.30 -14.31 20.14
CA LEU A 514 21.15 -13.52 20.56
C LEU A 514 21.09 -13.47 22.09
N ASP A 515 20.64 -12.33 22.62
CA ASP A 515 20.44 -12.19 24.07
C ASP A 515 19.30 -13.11 24.57
N GLN A 516 18.32 -13.39 23.69
CA GLN A 516 17.31 -14.44 23.81
C GLN A 516 17.03 -15.06 22.42
N PRO A 517 16.87 -16.39 22.32
CA PRO A 517 16.66 -17.08 21.04
C PRO A 517 15.18 -17.04 20.61
N TRP A 518 14.69 -15.84 20.28
CA TRP A 518 13.41 -15.60 19.62
C TRP A 518 13.60 -14.49 18.57
N ALA A 519 12.67 -14.42 17.61
CA ALA A 519 12.56 -13.33 16.65
C ALA A 519 11.13 -12.78 16.66
N ALA A 520 10.94 -11.56 16.17
CA ALA A 520 9.61 -11.01 15.98
C ALA A 520 9.54 -10.15 14.72
N LEU A 521 8.39 -10.13 14.07
CA LEU A 521 7.99 -9.07 13.14
C LEU A 521 7.24 -8.03 13.96
N THR A 522 7.68 -6.77 13.91
CA THR A 522 7.25 -5.70 14.81
C THR A 522 6.86 -4.44 14.04
N GLY A 523 5.90 -3.70 14.55
CA GLY A 523 5.37 -2.50 13.90
C GLY A 523 4.57 -1.66 14.87
N ASP A 524 3.56 -0.95 14.37
CA ASP A 524 2.82 0.02 15.18
C ASP A 524 1.63 -0.60 15.95
N ARG A 525 1.12 -1.77 15.52
CA ARG A 525 -0.15 -2.33 16.02
C ARG A 525 -0.16 -3.82 16.31
N VAL A 526 0.42 -4.63 15.43
CA VAL A 526 0.49 -6.09 15.59
C VAL A 526 1.95 -6.53 15.58
N SER A 527 2.27 -7.56 16.35
CA SER A 527 3.58 -8.20 16.30
C SER A 527 3.45 -9.71 16.19
N TYR A 528 4.32 -10.33 15.40
CA TYR A 528 4.35 -11.78 15.23
C TYR A 528 5.66 -12.32 15.77
N GLY A 529 5.60 -13.02 16.90
CA GLY A 529 6.77 -13.58 17.58
C GLY A 529 7.01 -15.04 17.19
N VAL A 530 8.27 -15.45 17.11
CA VAL A 530 8.64 -16.84 16.85
C VAL A 530 9.81 -17.31 17.72
N TRP A 531 9.68 -18.49 18.32
CA TRP A 531 10.78 -19.15 19.04
C TRP A 531 10.70 -20.67 18.97
N GLY A 532 11.86 -21.30 19.09
CA GLY A 532 11.97 -22.75 19.03
C GLY A 532 11.50 -23.43 20.31
N GLY A 533 10.60 -24.41 20.17
CA GLY A 533 10.19 -25.29 21.25
C GLY A 533 11.41 -25.99 21.87
N ASN A 534 11.55 -25.92 23.20
CA ASN A 534 12.72 -26.43 23.93
C ASN A 534 14.09 -25.90 23.44
N GLY A 535 14.15 -24.78 22.71
CA GLY A 535 15.39 -24.25 22.12
C GLY A 535 15.84 -25.00 20.87
N SER A 536 14.89 -25.46 20.05
CA SER A 536 15.12 -26.20 18.80
C SER A 536 15.88 -25.41 17.74
N PHE A 537 15.71 -24.09 17.63
CA PHE A 537 16.42 -23.30 16.63
C PHE A 537 17.89 -23.07 17.00
N THR A 538 18.76 -23.29 16.02
CA THR A 538 20.21 -23.18 16.13
C THR A 538 20.78 -21.99 15.35
N ALA A 539 20.03 -21.49 14.36
CA ALA A 539 20.42 -20.34 13.55
C ALA A 539 19.20 -19.49 13.16
N TYR A 540 19.46 -18.24 12.77
CA TYR A 540 18.46 -17.30 12.25
C TYR A 540 19.01 -16.65 10.97
N THR A 541 18.19 -16.59 9.93
CA THR A 541 18.37 -15.69 8.78
C THR A 541 17.22 -14.69 8.74
N GLY A 542 17.43 -13.54 8.12
CA GLY A 542 16.38 -12.52 8.05
C GLY A 542 16.75 -11.40 7.11
N ALA A 543 15.79 -10.52 6.87
CA ALA A 543 16.00 -9.19 6.35
C ALA A 543 15.03 -8.23 7.07
N ALA A 544 14.84 -7.03 6.52
CA ALA A 544 13.96 -6.03 7.09
C ALA A 544 12.53 -6.53 7.37
N THR A 545 11.93 -7.37 6.52
CA THR A 545 10.49 -7.74 6.62
C THR A 545 10.21 -9.24 6.76
N TRP A 546 11.25 -10.06 6.89
CA TRP A 546 11.11 -11.50 7.08
C TRP A 546 12.21 -12.06 7.97
N VAL A 547 11.93 -13.20 8.59
CA VAL A 547 12.86 -13.95 9.44
C VAL A 547 12.62 -15.45 9.36
N ASP A 548 13.70 -16.20 9.20
CA ASP A 548 13.68 -17.67 9.19
C ASP A 548 14.56 -18.23 10.31
N PRO A 549 13.95 -18.66 11.43
CA PRO A 549 14.63 -19.46 12.43
C PRO A 549 14.81 -20.91 11.96
N TRP A 550 16.06 -21.38 11.93
CA TRP A 550 16.45 -22.71 11.45
C TRP A 550 16.84 -23.66 12.57
N LEU A 551 16.41 -24.91 12.46
CA LEU A 551 17.06 -26.07 13.06
C LEU A 551 18.06 -26.65 12.05
N GLU A 552 19.33 -26.68 12.41
CA GLU A 552 20.37 -27.36 11.63
C GLU A 552 20.48 -28.83 12.05
N HIS A 553 20.22 -29.76 11.12
CA HIS A 553 20.26 -31.20 11.43
C HIS A 553 20.63 -32.08 10.23
N ARG A 554 20.51 -33.39 10.42
CA ARG A 554 20.53 -34.42 9.36
C ARG A 554 19.29 -35.28 9.49
N LEU A 555 18.98 -36.01 8.42
CA LEU A 555 17.89 -36.97 8.42
C LEU A 555 18.35 -38.28 7.75
N ASP A 556 18.77 -39.24 8.58
CA ASP A 556 19.23 -40.56 8.16
C ASP A 556 18.08 -41.45 7.62
N PRO A 557 18.39 -42.47 6.79
CA PRO A 557 17.40 -43.47 6.39
C PRO A 557 16.71 -44.14 7.59
N GLY A 558 15.39 -44.06 7.64
CA GLY A 558 14.55 -44.55 8.73
C GLY A 558 14.53 -43.68 9.98
N GLU A 559 15.14 -42.48 9.94
CA GLU A 559 15.09 -41.50 11.01
C GLU A 559 13.85 -40.61 10.90
N THR A 560 13.38 -40.14 12.05
CA THR A 560 12.38 -39.09 12.15
C THR A 560 12.96 -37.93 12.95
N GLN A 561 12.89 -36.73 12.40
CA GLN A 561 13.24 -35.48 13.08
C GLN A 561 12.00 -34.60 13.25
N SER A 562 12.07 -33.60 14.12
CA SER A 562 10.96 -32.66 14.31
C SER A 562 11.47 -31.24 14.53
N ALA A 563 10.83 -30.30 13.84
CA ALA A 563 11.00 -28.87 14.06
C ALA A 563 9.74 -28.36 14.80
N GLU A 564 9.91 -27.97 16.06
CA GLU A 564 8.84 -27.41 16.89
C GLU A 564 9.12 -25.94 17.15
N PHE A 565 8.10 -25.09 16.95
CA PHE A 565 8.16 -23.67 17.25
C PHE A 565 6.80 -23.13 17.69
N ALA A 566 6.82 -22.00 18.36
CA ALA A 566 5.64 -21.25 18.71
C ALA A 566 5.53 -20.02 17.81
N PHE A 567 4.33 -19.78 17.28
CA PHE A 567 3.95 -18.58 16.55
C PHE A 567 3.04 -17.73 17.45
N PHE A 568 3.53 -16.58 17.91
CA PHE A 568 2.87 -15.66 18.83
C PHE A 568 2.26 -14.47 18.08
N VAL A 569 1.10 -13.99 18.54
CA VAL A 569 0.41 -12.81 18.01
C VAL A 569 0.24 -11.80 19.15
N GLY A 570 0.86 -10.63 19.00
CA GLY A 570 0.85 -9.50 19.93
C GLY A 570 -0.07 -8.36 19.47
N GLU A 571 -0.57 -7.56 20.42
CA GLU A 571 -1.57 -6.50 20.20
C GLU A 571 -1.02 -5.07 20.29
N ASP A 572 0.28 -4.92 20.47
CA ASP A 572 0.94 -3.64 20.78
C ASP A 572 2.02 -3.26 19.76
N GLY A 573 2.19 -4.07 18.70
CA GLY A 573 3.23 -3.87 17.68
C GLY A 573 4.68 -4.11 18.16
N ALA A 574 4.89 -4.18 19.47
CA ALA A 574 6.21 -4.09 20.07
C ALA A 574 6.87 -5.47 20.26
N SER A 575 8.20 -5.45 20.35
CA SER A 575 8.97 -6.65 20.67
C SER A 575 8.82 -7.09 22.14
N SER A 576 8.43 -6.18 23.05
CA SER A 576 8.23 -6.45 24.48
C SER A 576 7.23 -7.57 24.71
N ALA A 577 6.10 -7.58 24.01
CA ALA A 577 5.09 -8.62 24.17
C ALA A 577 5.65 -10.02 23.89
N THR A 578 6.46 -10.18 22.84
CA THR A 578 7.15 -11.45 22.54
C THR A 578 8.17 -11.81 23.60
N SER A 579 8.99 -10.83 24.05
CA SER A 579 9.98 -11.03 25.13
C SER A 579 9.32 -11.50 26.43
N GLU A 580 8.25 -10.83 26.86
CA GLU A 580 7.52 -11.10 28.09
C GLU A 580 6.88 -12.48 28.04
N TYR A 581 6.21 -12.79 26.94
CA TYR A 581 5.61 -14.10 26.73
C TYR A 581 6.68 -15.21 26.72
N TYR A 582 7.81 -14.99 26.04
CA TYR A 582 8.95 -15.91 26.05
C TYR A 582 9.49 -16.14 27.48
N ASN A 583 9.61 -15.08 28.28
CA ASN A 583 10.05 -15.17 29.68
C ASN A 583 9.08 -15.99 30.53
N GLU A 584 7.77 -15.80 30.35
CA GLU A 584 6.73 -16.58 31.01
C GLU A 584 6.87 -18.07 30.68
N GLN A 585 7.00 -18.41 29.40
CA GLN A 585 7.15 -19.81 28.96
C GLN A 585 8.43 -20.47 29.50
N ARG A 586 9.50 -19.70 29.70
CA ARG A 586 10.77 -20.20 30.28
C ARG A 586 10.80 -20.17 31.80
N GLY A 587 9.80 -19.57 32.47
CA GLY A 587 9.80 -19.35 33.91
C GLY A 587 10.95 -18.46 34.37
N THR A 588 11.33 -17.48 33.53
CA THR A 588 12.39 -16.51 33.84
C THR A 588 11.87 -15.52 34.89
N ALA A 589 12.68 -15.25 35.91
CA ALA A 589 12.37 -14.24 36.91
C ALA A 589 12.53 -12.81 36.33
N THR A 590 11.44 -12.04 36.37
CA THR A 590 11.33 -10.68 35.80
C THR A 590 11.00 -9.63 36.86
N GLY A 591 11.22 -8.36 36.52
CA GLY A 591 10.76 -7.18 37.25
C GLY A 591 10.24 -6.13 36.26
N THR A 592 9.45 -5.19 36.76
CA THR A 592 8.76 -4.20 35.91
C THR A 592 9.50 -2.87 35.91
N VAL A 593 9.60 -2.22 34.76
CA VAL A 593 10.05 -0.83 34.64
C VAL A 593 8.95 0.01 34.02
N THR A 594 8.54 1.08 34.70
CA THR A 594 7.47 1.97 34.25
C THR A 594 7.94 3.42 34.18
N GLY A 595 7.20 4.27 33.48
CA GLY A 595 7.52 5.69 33.45
C GLY A 595 6.59 6.52 32.58
N THR A 596 6.94 7.80 32.45
CA THR A 596 6.33 8.74 31.51
C THR A 596 7.35 9.29 30.52
N VAL A 597 6.90 9.66 29.32
CA VAL A 597 7.65 10.35 28.28
C VAL A 597 6.99 11.70 28.01
N GLU A 598 7.73 12.77 28.27
CA GLU A 598 7.30 14.16 28.13
C GLU A 598 8.34 14.93 27.29
N SER A 599 7.84 15.90 26.52
CA SER A 599 8.68 16.81 25.74
C SER A 599 9.33 17.88 26.63
N THR A 600 10.27 18.64 26.08
CA THR A 600 10.87 19.80 26.76
C THR A 600 9.87 20.87 27.22
N ASP A 601 8.65 20.87 26.67
CA ASP A 601 7.56 21.78 27.04
C ASP A 601 6.60 21.19 28.09
N ASN A 602 6.96 20.03 28.68
CA ASN A 602 6.15 19.23 29.60
C ASN A 602 4.81 18.75 29.00
N ALA A 603 4.74 18.56 27.68
CA ALA A 603 3.63 17.88 27.04
C ALA A 603 3.90 16.37 27.01
N SER A 604 2.90 15.54 27.32
CA SER A 604 3.00 14.10 27.11
C SER A 604 3.31 13.81 25.65
N VAL A 605 4.25 12.91 25.40
CA VAL A 605 4.57 12.41 24.06
C VAL A 605 3.80 11.12 23.87
N SER A 606 2.76 11.16 23.04
CA SER A 606 1.95 9.99 22.70
C SER A 606 2.81 8.95 21.97
N GLN A 607 2.56 7.67 22.26
CA GLN A 607 3.15 6.52 21.54
C GLN A 607 4.68 6.54 21.43
N ALA A 608 5.36 7.13 22.41
CA ALA A 608 6.81 7.11 22.45
C ALA A 608 7.34 5.68 22.63
N THR A 609 8.27 5.27 21.78
CA THR A 609 8.97 4.00 21.91
C THR A 609 10.00 4.08 23.02
N VAL A 610 10.00 3.12 23.95
CA VAL A 610 11.04 2.98 24.96
C VAL A 610 11.81 1.69 24.73
N THR A 611 13.06 1.84 24.30
CA THR A 611 13.97 0.72 24.05
C THR A 611 14.80 0.42 25.29
N ALA A 612 14.84 -0.86 25.69
CA ALA A 612 15.74 -1.37 26.70
C ALA A 612 16.96 -2.01 26.04
N ALA A 613 18.15 -1.63 26.49
CA ALA A 613 19.42 -2.19 26.05
C ALA A 613 20.19 -2.83 27.22
N ARG A 614 20.84 -3.95 26.97
CA ARG A 614 21.70 -4.66 27.92
C ARG A 614 23.10 -4.77 27.35
N SER A 615 24.12 -4.37 28.10
CA SER A 615 25.53 -4.37 27.63
C SER A 615 25.74 -3.64 26.28
N ASN A 616 25.02 -2.54 26.06
CA ASN A 616 24.97 -1.76 24.80
C ASN A 616 24.41 -2.51 23.58
N ARG A 617 23.68 -3.59 23.79
CA ARG A 617 22.90 -4.28 22.75
C ARG A 617 21.42 -4.07 23.01
N THR A 618 20.65 -3.77 21.97
CA THR A 618 19.19 -3.63 22.03
C THR A 618 18.58 -4.96 22.47
N TYR A 619 17.71 -4.93 23.47
CA TYR A 619 17.13 -6.16 24.05
C TYR A 619 15.68 -6.32 23.60
N THR A 620 14.85 -5.32 23.88
CA THR A 620 13.43 -5.24 23.50
C THR A 620 12.99 -3.78 23.57
N TYR A 621 11.84 -3.45 23.01
CA TYR A 621 11.21 -2.14 23.18
C TYR A 621 9.71 -2.31 23.44
N THR A 622 9.09 -1.28 24.02
CA THR A 622 7.62 -1.11 24.12
C THR A 622 7.23 0.19 23.43
N VAL A 623 5.99 0.27 22.96
CA VAL A 623 5.34 1.53 22.60
C VAL A 623 4.57 2.06 23.81
N GLY A 624 4.70 3.36 24.11
CA GLY A 624 3.97 4.02 25.18
C GLY A 624 2.49 4.23 24.85
N SER A 625 1.68 4.57 25.83
CA SER A 625 0.28 4.95 25.65
C SER A 625 0.12 6.32 24.98
N GLU A 626 -1.10 6.65 24.58
CA GLU A 626 -1.51 7.99 24.14
C GLU A 626 -1.21 9.10 25.16
N THR A 627 -1.16 8.74 26.44
CA THR A 627 -0.88 9.67 27.55
C THR A 627 0.62 9.79 27.86
N GLY A 628 1.47 9.10 27.09
CA GLY A 628 2.92 9.06 27.25
C GLY A 628 3.38 8.21 28.42
N THR A 629 2.59 7.26 28.91
CA THR A 629 3.03 6.29 29.94
C THR A 629 3.54 5.02 29.28
N TYR A 630 4.55 4.36 29.85
CA TYR A 630 5.04 3.08 29.35
C TYR A 630 5.32 2.09 30.48
N GLU A 631 5.32 0.80 30.12
CA GLU A 631 5.65 -0.32 31.01
C GLU A 631 6.47 -1.37 30.23
N LEU A 632 7.47 -1.95 30.89
CA LEU A 632 8.31 -3.02 30.36
C LEU A 632 8.53 -4.08 31.44
N GLU A 633 8.30 -5.35 31.12
CA GLU A 633 8.74 -6.45 31.98
C GLU A 633 10.05 -7.05 31.46
N LEU A 634 11.10 -7.00 32.29
CA LEU A 634 12.46 -7.38 31.92
C LEU A 634 13.04 -8.39 32.93
N PRO A 635 13.88 -9.36 32.49
CA PRO A 635 14.63 -10.19 33.43
C PRO A 635 15.50 -9.38 34.39
N ALA A 636 15.81 -9.94 35.56
CA ALA A 636 16.69 -9.27 36.51
C ALA A 636 18.08 -8.96 35.89
N GLY A 637 18.51 -7.70 35.97
CA GLY A 637 19.73 -7.24 35.29
C GLY A 637 19.91 -5.73 35.30
N GLU A 638 21.00 -5.27 34.70
CA GLU A 638 21.28 -3.86 34.46
C GLU A 638 20.91 -3.52 33.01
N TYR A 639 20.07 -2.50 32.85
CA TYR A 639 19.60 -2.03 31.55
C TYR A 639 19.88 -0.54 31.39
N THR A 640 19.93 -0.11 30.14
CA THR A 640 19.90 1.29 29.75
C THR A 640 18.66 1.51 28.90
N LEU A 641 17.86 2.52 29.24
CA LEU A 641 16.64 2.86 28.54
C LEU A 641 16.82 4.12 27.71
N THR A 642 16.24 4.15 26.52
CA THR A 642 16.14 5.31 25.64
C THR A 642 14.71 5.43 25.14
N ALA A 643 14.12 6.62 25.28
CA ALA A 643 12.84 6.97 24.67
C ALA A 643 13.06 7.68 23.32
N ASP A 644 12.22 7.36 22.35
CA ASP A 644 12.17 7.94 21.01
C ASP A 644 10.69 8.12 20.59
N ALA A 645 10.40 9.07 19.71
CA ALA A 645 9.08 9.29 19.14
C ALA A 645 9.20 9.98 17.79
N SER A 646 8.24 9.74 16.89
CA SER A 646 8.26 10.33 15.54
C SER A 646 8.44 11.85 15.56
N GLY A 647 9.48 12.33 14.88
CA GLY A 647 9.85 13.74 14.81
C GLY A 647 10.59 14.29 16.04
N PHE A 648 10.70 13.54 17.14
CA PHE A 648 11.48 13.95 18.32
C PHE A 648 12.92 13.47 18.21
N ALA A 649 13.83 14.15 18.92
CA ALA A 649 15.16 13.58 19.15
C ALA A 649 15.09 12.47 20.22
N ALA A 650 15.77 11.36 19.98
CA ALA A 650 15.96 10.31 20.97
C ALA A 650 16.52 10.89 22.28
N SER A 651 15.98 10.45 23.40
CA SER A 651 16.38 10.91 24.73
C SER A 651 17.81 10.48 25.08
N GLU A 652 18.43 11.21 26.01
CA GLU A 652 19.65 10.74 26.67
C GLU A 652 19.42 9.41 27.41
N PRO A 653 20.32 8.42 27.30
CA PRO A 653 20.13 7.11 27.90
C PRO A 653 20.09 7.16 29.45
N LYS A 654 19.13 6.44 30.05
CA LYS A 654 18.97 6.34 31.51
C LYS A 654 19.19 4.89 31.99
N SER A 655 20.12 4.68 32.92
CA SER A 655 20.38 3.35 33.48
C SER A 655 19.35 2.95 34.55
N VAL A 656 18.97 1.67 34.56
CA VAL A 656 18.06 1.07 35.55
C VAL A 656 18.52 -0.33 35.93
N THR A 657 18.43 -0.65 37.22
CA THR A 657 18.67 -2.01 37.74
C THR A 657 17.31 -2.68 37.97
N VAL A 658 17.03 -3.75 37.25
CA VAL A 658 15.81 -4.55 37.39
C VAL A 658 16.05 -5.69 38.37
N SER A 659 15.16 -5.81 39.36
CA SER A 659 15.19 -6.88 40.36
C SER A 659 13.90 -7.69 40.31
N GLU A 660 14.00 -8.99 40.57
CA GLU A 660 12.87 -9.93 40.53
C GLU A 660 11.69 -9.44 41.39
N GLY A 661 10.53 -9.27 40.78
CA GLY A 661 9.27 -8.86 41.42
C GLY A 661 9.21 -7.40 41.89
N ASP A 662 10.26 -6.61 41.66
CA ASP A 662 10.28 -5.18 42.00
C ASP A 662 9.85 -4.33 40.79
N THR A 663 9.19 -3.20 41.06
CA THR A 663 8.89 -2.17 40.06
C THR A 663 9.86 -1.00 40.19
N SER A 664 10.51 -0.63 39.09
CA SER A 664 11.37 0.56 38.98
C SER A 664 10.68 1.64 38.14
N THR A 665 10.94 2.91 38.43
CA THR A 665 10.38 4.04 37.66
C THR A 665 11.48 4.84 36.98
N VAL A 666 11.35 5.07 35.67
CA VAL A 666 12.25 5.91 34.86
C VAL A 666 11.41 6.84 34.00
N ASN A 667 11.46 8.15 34.26
CA ASN A 667 10.73 9.13 33.45
C ASN A 667 11.68 9.80 32.45
N PHE A 668 11.19 10.16 31.28
CA PHE A 668 11.86 10.99 30.27
C PHE A 668 11.11 12.31 30.16
N ASP A 669 11.78 13.42 30.45
CA ASP A 669 11.19 14.75 30.67
C ASP A 669 11.83 15.83 29.76
N SER A 670 12.47 15.38 28.68
CA SER A 670 13.32 16.23 27.85
C SER A 670 13.42 15.76 26.40
N LEU A 671 12.39 15.09 25.86
CA LEU A 671 12.38 14.81 24.42
C LEU A 671 12.26 16.14 23.69
N GLU A 672 13.28 16.46 22.89
CA GLU A 672 13.31 17.71 22.17
C GLU A 672 12.38 17.62 20.96
N GLY A 673 11.40 18.53 20.91
CA GLY A 673 10.25 18.44 20.03
C GLY A 673 10.56 18.59 18.54
N PRO A 674 9.73 17.98 17.67
CA PRO A 674 9.81 18.18 16.24
C PRO A 674 9.73 19.65 15.88
N ALA A 675 10.56 20.08 14.95
CA ALA A 675 10.39 21.38 14.32
C ALA A 675 9.83 21.19 12.90
N PRO A 676 8.77 21.94 12.54
CA PRO A 676 8.18 21.83 11.21
C PRO A 676 9.14 22.43 10.18
N VAL A 677 9.42 21.66 9.14
CA VAL A 677 10.20 22.06 7.97
C VAL A 677 9.22 22.25 6.82
N ASN A 678 9.10 23.49 6.36
CA ASN A 678 8.27 23.86 5.22
C ASN A 678 9.18 24.10 4.02
N VAL A 679 8.92 23.41 2.91
CA VAL A 679 9.74 23.50 1.70
C VAL A 679 8.92 24.02 0.53
N THR A 680 9.59 24.75 -0.36
CA THR A 680 9.06 25.16 -1.65
C THR A 680 10.08 24.86 -2.75
N ALA A 681 9.66 24.13 -3.76
CA ALA A 681 10.42 23.75 -4.94
C ALA A 681 9.85 24.43 -6.19
N THR A 682 10.75 24.93 -7.02
CA THR A 682 10.45 25.67 -8.25
C THR A 682 11.43 25.26 -9.34
N ILE A 683 11.05 25.42 -10.61
CA ILE A 683 11.95 25.25 -11.75
C ILE A 683 12.04 26.59 -12.51
N ASP A 684 13.25 26.96 -12.91
CA ASP A 684 13.54 28.12 -13.78
C ASP A 684 13.88 27.59 -15.19
N ASP A 685 12.94 27.76 -16.11
CA ASP A 685 13.09 27.46 -17.53
C ASP A 685 13.28 28.76 -18.31
N GLU A 686 14.51 29.00 -18.75
CA GLU A 686 14.94 30.20 -19.49
C GLU A 686 14.47 31.56 -18.90
N GLY A 687 14.24 31.64 -17.59
CA GLY A 687 13.78 32.84 -16.88
C GLY A 687 12.29 32.85 -16.50
N GLU A 688 11.51 31.84 -16.88
CA GLU A 688 10.14 31.59 -16.43
C GLU A 688 10.19 30.64 -15.22
N VAL A 689 9.74 31.12 -14.04
CA VAL A 689 9.77 30.33 -12.80
C VAL A 689 8.38 29.79 -12.50
N SER A 690 8.27 28.47 -12.36
CA SER A 690 7.03 27.76 -12.03
C SER A 690 7.23 26.79 -10.84
N PRO A 691 6.14 26.37 -10.16
CA PRO A 691 6.23 25.31 -9.15
C PRO A 691 6.70 23.99 -9.76
N ALA A 692 7.55 23.25 -9.05
CA ALA A 692 8.08 21.97 -9.52
C ALA A 692 7.85 20.88 -8.48
N ASP A 693 7.31 19.74 -8.89
CA ASP A 693 7.23 18.57 -8.01
C ASP A 693 8.63 18.07 -7.69
N ALA A 694 8.90 17.73 -6.44
CA ALA A 694 10.24 17.34 -6.02
C ALA A 694 10.20 16.19 -5.02
N ARG A 695 11.19 15.30 -5.16
CA ARG A 695 11.60 14.36 -4.11
C ARG A 695 12.66 15.05 -3.26
N ILE A 696 12.47 15.06 -1.95
CA ILE A 696 13.39 15.63 -0.96
C ILE A 696 13.96 14.48 -0.14
N THR A 697 15.24 14.19 -0.33
CA THR A 697 15.98 13.26 0.53
C THR A 697 16.62 14.03 1.67
N VAL A 698 16.25 13.71 2.90
CA VAL A 698 16.83 14.29 4.13
C VAL A 698 18.04 13.46 4.52
N LEU A 699 19.21 14.08 4.57
CA LEU A 699 20.46 13.45 4.99
C LEU A 699 20.89 13.95 6.37
N ASP A 700 21.20 13.03 7.28
CA ASP A 700 21.95 13.28 8.53
C ASP A 700 23.37 12.71 8.42
N ASP A 701 24.38 13.58 8.54
CA ASP A 701 25.80 13.30 8.29
C ASP A 701 26.08 12.47 7.01
N GLY A 702 25.28 12.69 5.96
CA GLY A 702 25.38 12.01 4.67
C GLY A 702 24.58 10.71 4.55
N THR A 703 23.88 10.28 5.60
CA THR A 703 22.99 9.10 5.60
C THR A 703 21.56 9.55 5.38
N ALA A 704 20.83 8.93 4.45
CA ALA A 704 19.41 9.22 4.25
C ALA A 704 18.59 8.75 5.45
N VAL A 705 17.81 9.65 6.04
CA VAL A 705 16.96 9.39 7.21
C VAL A 705 15.47 9.56 6.93
N GLN A 706 15.11 10.24 5.85
CA GLN A 706 13.72 10.45 5.44
C GLN A 706 13.65 10.82 3.95
N THR A 707 12.61 10.33 3.27
CA THR A 707 12.23 10.79 1.93
C THR A 707 10.88 11.50 2.03
N VAL A 708 10.78 12.70 1.47
CA VAL A 708 9.57 13.51 1.44
C VAL A 708 9.27 13.91 0.01
N TYR A 709 8.00 13.94 -0.37
CA TYR A 709 7.58 14.47 -1.67
C TYR A 709 6.79 15.75 -1.47
N THR A 710 6.84 16.63 -2.48
CA THR A 710 5.88 17.73 -2.57
C THR A 710 4.46 17.20 -2.69
N GLN A 711 3.48 18.03 -2.32
CA GLN A 711 2.06 17.73 -2.41
C GLN A 711 1.59 17.78 -3.87
N THR A 712 0.55 17.00 -4.19
CA THR A 712 -0.17 17.11 -5.47
C THR A 712 -0.69 18.53 -5.70
N THR A 713 -1.45 19.06 -4.73
CA THR A 713 -2.03 20.42 -4.79
C THR A 713 -1.90 21.12 -3.43
N PRO A 714 -1.22 22.29 -3.33
CA PRO A 714 -0.50 22.98 -4.39
C PRO A 714 0.86 22.34 -4.68
N ALA A 715 1.16 22.18 -5.99
CA ALA A 715 2.42 21.65 -6.49
C ALA A 715 3.64 22.40 -5.93
N GLY A 716 4.73 21.67 -5.75
CA GLY A 716 6.02 22.23 -5.33
C GLY A 716 6.09 22.64 -3.86
N THR A 717 5.14 22.25 -3.01
CA THR A 717 5.21 22.54 -1.56
C THR A 717 5.20 21.26 -0.75
N ALA A 718 5.90 21.23 0.37
CA ALA A 718 5.80 20.13 1.35
C ALA A 718 5.98 20.66 2.77
N SER A 719 5.41 19.95 3.74
CA SER A 719 5.61 20.20 5.17
C SER A 719 5.82 18.88 5.88
N PHE A 720 6.87 18.80 6.68
CA PHE A 720 7.22 17.61 7.45
C PHE A 720 7.91 18.01 8.75
N GLN A 721 8.14 17.05 9.64
CA GLN A 721 8.78 17.29 10.93
C GLN A 721 10.16 16.64 10.96
N LEU A 722 11.14 17.35 11.51
CA LEU A 722 12.47 16.80 11.78
C LEU A 722 12.82 16.95 13.27
N PRO A 723 13.56 15.98 13.83
CA PRO A 723 14.22 16.15 15.12
C PRO A 723 15.20 17.32 15.08
N PRO A 724 15.47 17.96 16.22
CA PRO A 724 16.56 18.93 16.35
C PRO A 724 17.90 18.38 15.86
N GLY A 725 18.57 19.10 14.97
CA GLY A 725 19.74 18.56 14.28
C GLY A 725 20.25 19.44 13.15
N ASN A 726 21.26 18.97 12.43
CA ASN A 726 21.73 19.60 11.20
C ASN A 726 21.56 18.60 10.06
N TYR A 727 20.84 18.99 9.02
CA TYR A 727 20.52 18.11 7.91
C TYR A 727 20.92 18.75 6.58
N THR A 728 21.13 17.89 5.58
CA THR A 728 21.16 18.31 4.18
C THR A 728 19.87 17.84 3.52
N LEU A 729 19.08 18.77 2.99
CA LEU A 729 17.94 18.45 2.15
C LEU A 729 18.40 18.43 0.70
N VAL A 730 18.32 17.26 0.06
CA VAL A 730 18.62 17.08 -1.37
C VAL A 730 17.32 17.08 -2.13
N PHE A 731 17.05 18.17 -2.85
CA PHE A 731 15.89 18.29 -3.72
C PHE A 731 16.23 17.70 -5.08
N ASN A 732 15.39 16.81 -5.59
CA ASN A 732 15.52 16.21 -6.91
C ASN A 732 14.23 16.44 -7.72
N HIS A 733 14.40 16.84 -8.98
CA HIS A 733 13.34 16.93 -9.97
C HIS A 733 13.90 16.34 -11.27
N GLY A 734 13.33 15.23 -11.74
CA GLY A 734 13.82 14.57 -12.97
C GLY A 734 14.55 13.26 -12.82
N THR A 735 14.89 12.84 -11.60
CA THR A 735 15.77 11.68 -11.36
C THR A 735 17.14 11.86 -12.01
N ASP A 736 17.68 13.09 -11.96
CA ASP A 736 18.98 13.46 -12.54
C ASP A 736 19.00 13.47 -14.09
N TYR A 737 17.82 13.51 -14.74
CA TYR A 737 17.75 13.50 -16.22
C TYR A 737 17.63 14.90 -16.81
N ILE A 738 16.85 15.76 -16.15
CA ILE A 738 16.43 17.07 -16.70
C ILE A 738 17.00 18.23 -15.90
N ALA A 739 17.35 17.99 -14.63
CA ALA A 739 17.91 18.99 -13.73
C ALA A 739 18.83 18.33 -12.69
N GLU A 740 19.89 19.04 -12.35
CA GLU A 740 20.79 18.70 -11.25
C GLU A 740 20.09 18.84 -9.88
N PRO A 741 20.36 17.96 -8.90
CA PRO A 741 19.87 18.11 -7.54
C PRO A 741 20.29 19.41 -6.87
N VAL A 742 19.39 19.97 -6.07
CA VAL A 742 19.65 21.18 -5.28
C VAL A 742 19.81 20.81 -3.81
N GLU A 743 21.02 20.96 -3.28
CA GLU A 743 21.30 20.72 -1.86
C GLU A 743 21.09 21.96 -0.98
N LYS A 744 20.43 21.78 0.17
CA LYS A 744 20.22 22.83 1.19
C LYS A 744 20.60 22.32 2.58
N ASN A 745 21.61 22.94 3.17
CA ASN A 745 21.95 22.70 4.58
C ASN A 745 20.97 23.46 5.49
N VAL A 746 20.35 22.75 6.43
CA VAL A 746 19.41 23.29 7.41
C VAL A 746 19.83 22.93 8.83
N SER A 747 19.52 23.81 9.78
CA SER A 747 19.65 23.54 11.20
C SER A 747 18.28 23.66 11.83
N VAL A 748 17.85 22.59 12.48
CA VAL A 748 16.53 22.43 13.10
C VAL A 748 16.71 22.61 14.60
N THR A 749 15.98 23.57 15.17
CA THR A 749 15.99 23.89 16.60
C THR A 749 14.64 23.49 17.20
N PRO A 750 14.57 22.94 18.43
CA PRO A 750 13.30 22.50 19.01
C PRO A 750 12.24 23.62 18.98
N GLY A 751 11.06 23.32 18.43
CA GLY A 751 9.91 24.24 18.39
C GLY A 751 9.99 25.42 17.42
N GLU A 752 11.08 25.59 16.66
CA GLU A 752 11.22 26.66 15.67
C GLU A 752 11.03 26.14 14.23
N SER A 753 10.05 26.69 13.50
CA SER A 753 9.81 26.33 12.11
C SER A 753 10.97 26.73 11.19
N VAL A 754 11.35 25.85 10.27
CA VAL A 754 12.34 26.11 9.21
C VAL A 754 11.63 26.26 7.87
N SER A 755 12.03 27.24 7.06
CA SER A 755 11.53 27.41 5.69
C SER A 755 12.67 27.32 4.69
N VAL A 756 12.51 26.49 3.66
CA VAL A 756 13.56 26.19 2.66
C VAL A 756 13.01 26.34 1.26
N ASN A 757 13.71 27.10 0.42
CA ASN A 757 13.35 27.27 -0.99
C ASN A 757 14.44 26.66 -1.88
N ALA A 758 14.03 25.81 -2.81
CA ALA A 758 14.85 25.24 -3.86
C ALA A 758 14.34 25.69 -5.23
N THR A 759 15.27 26.00 -6.13
CA THR A 759 14.97 26.36 -7.52
C THR A 759 15.90 25.54 -8.39
N PHE A 760 15.32 24.64 -9.19
CA PHE A 760 16.01 23.87 -10.21
C PHE A 760 16.24 24.75 -11.44
N THR A 761 17.24 24.40 -12.24
CA THR A 761 17.42 24.91 -13.59
C THR A 761 17.19 23.75 -14.52
N GLU A 762 16.28 23.89 -15.48
CA GLU A 762 16.09 22.88 -16.51
C GLU A 762 17.30 22.91 -17.45
N GLU A 763 18.07 21.82 -17.47
CA GLU A 763 19.29 21.71 -18.28
C GLU A 763 19.05 20.90 -19.56
N LEU A 764 18.03 20.03 -19.53
CA LEU A 764 17.60 19.22 -20.66
C LEU A 764 16.07 19.11 -20.61
N ASP A 765 15.34 19.82 -21.49
CA ASP A 765 13.95 19.47 -21.77
C ASP A 765 13.95 18.31 -22.77
N PRO A 766 13.55 17.11 -22.34
CA PRO A 766 13.63 15.96 -23.20
C PRO A 766 12.36 15.75 -24.04
N SER A 767 11.26 16.43 -23.69
CA SER A 767 10.01 16.47 -24.45
C SER A 767 10.14 17.35 -25.70
N GLU A 768 11.18 18.20 -25.73
CA GLU A 768 11.62 18.91 -26.94
C GLU A 768 11.61 17.97 -28.14
N ARG A 769 10.98 18.43 -29.23
CA ARG A 769 10.88 17.68 -30.50
C ARG A 769 9.96 16.47 -30.44
N ASN A 770 8.99 16.48 -29.53
CA ASN A 770 7.89 15.51 -29.42
C ASN A 770 8.26 14.14 -28.82
N TRP A 771 9.34 14.04 -28.04
CA TRP A 771 9.75 12.80 -27.37
C TRP A 771 9.21 12.70 -25.94
N VAL A 772 7.99 12.20 -25.82
CA VAL A 772 7.26 12.10 -24.56
C VAL A 772 7.78 10.92 -23.72
N GLY A 773 8.32 11.21 -22.55
CA GLY A 773 8.88 10.26 -21.59
C GLY A 773 7.90 9.90 -20.48
N ILE A 774 7.55 8.62 -20.37
CA ILE A 774 6.64 8.09 -19.35
C ILE A 774 7.31 6.89 -18.68
N ASP A 775 6.97 6.64 -17.42
CA ASP A 775 7.29 5.42 -16.70
C ASP A 775 6.07 4.46 -16.75
N PRO A 776 5.96 3.56 -17.75
CA PRO A 776 4.75 2.79 -18.00
C PRO A 776 4.63 1.51 -17.16
N HIS A 777 5.19 1.50 -15.95
CA HIS A 777 4.97 0.45 -14.97
C HIS A 777 5.35 0.99 -13.58
N ALA A 778 4.35 1.21 -12.73
CA ALA A 778 4.53 1.71 -11.38
C ALA A 778 3.29 1.43 -10.52
N HIS A 779 3.50 1.25 -9.22
CA HIS A 779 2.50 0.75 -8.28
C HIS A 779 2.19 1.73 -7.16
N SER A 780 0.94 1.72 -6.71
CA SER A 780 0.41 2.49 -5.60
C SER A 780 0.01 1.56 -4.44
N SER A 781 -0.46 2.14 -3.33
CA SER A 781 -0.98 1.42 -2.17
C SER A 781 -2.31 0.67 -2.42
N VAL A 782 -2.77 0.62 -3.66
CA VAL A 782 -3.88 -0.22 -4.10
C VAL A 782 -3.38 -1.58 -4.60
N SER A 783 -2.15 -1.66 -5.08
CA SER A 783 -1.47 -2.94 -5.28
C SER A 783 -1.23 -3.63 -3.94
N PHE A 784 -1.35 -4.96 -3.89
CA PHE A 784 -1.21 -5.74 -2.65
C PHE A 784 0.18 -5.60 -2.01
N ASP A 785 1.22 -5.35 -2.80
CA ASP A 785 2.60 -5.13 -2.34
C ASP A 785 3.06 -3.67 -2.44
N GLY A 786 2.15 -2.78 -2.85
CA GLY A 786 2.42 -1.37 -3.01
C GLY A 786 2.25 -0.58 -1.71
N LYS A 787 3.16 0.38 -1.49
CA LYS A 787 3.22 1.23 -0.28
C LYS A 787 3.12 2.71 -0.59
N THR A 788 2.80 3.07 -1.83
CA THR A 788 2.78 4.47 -2.28
C THR A 788 1.38 5.07 -2.22
N PRO A 789 1.13 6.09 -1.38
CA PRO A 789 -0.21 6.62 -1.18
C PRO A 789 -0.85 7.20 -2.45
N ILE A 790 -2.09 6.81 -2.72
CA ILE A 790 -2.87 7.29 -3.88
C ILE A 790 -3.06 8.81 -3.92
N ASP A 791 -3.14 9.45 -2.75
CA ASP A 791 -3.41 10.89 -2.63
C ASP A 791 -2.21 11.76 -3.03
N ASN A 792 -1.02 11.17 -3.16
CA ASN A 792 0.19 11.89 -3.56
C ASN A 792 0.91 11.28 -4.78
N PHE A 793 0.32 10.24 -5.39
CA PHE A 793 0.93 9.47 -6.47
C PHE A 793 1.31 10.34 -7.69
N VAL A 794 0.46 11.30 -8.05
CA VAL A 794 0.70 12.25 -9.15
C VAL A 794 1.97 13.07 -8.88
N ALA A 795 2.12 13.66 -7.71
CA ALA A 795 3.32 14.43 -7.36
C ALA A 795 4.58 13.56 -7.33
N ILE A 796 4.47 12.31 -6.86
CA ILE A 796 5.58 11.36 -6.80
C ILE A 796 6.11 11.07 -8.19
N GLN A 797 5.26 10.69 -9.14
CA GLN A 797 5.71 10.48 -10.52
C GLN A 797 6.21 11.76 -11.17
N LYS A 798 5.50 12.88 -11.02
CA LYS A 798 5.94 14.15 -11.61
C LYS A 798 7.27 14.66 -11.02
N SER A 799 7.62 14.28 -9.80
CA SER A 799 8.94 14.57 -9.23
C SER A 799 10.08 13.87 -9.97
N ALA A 800 9.81 12.75 -10.64
CA ALA A 800 10.76 12.09 -11.54
C ALA A 800 10.87 12.79 -12.91
N GLY A 801 10.11 13.86 -13.16
CA GLY A 801 10.13 14.60 -14.42
C GLY A 801 9.60 13.81 -15.61
N VAL A 802 8.68 12.85 -15.39
CA VAL A 802 7.93 12.20 -16.48
C VAL A 802 6.86 13.17 -17.02
N ASP A 803 6.50 13.03 -18.30
CA ASP A 803 5.54 13.91 -18.97
C ASP A 803 4.09 13.60 -18.60
N ALA A 804 3.80 12.34 -18.24
CA ALA A 804 2.48 11.83 -17.87
C ALA A 804 2.59 10.87 -16.68
N VAL A 805 1.47 10.66 -16.00
CA VAL A 805 1.34 9.69 -14.89
C VAL A 805 0.74 8.40 -15.44
N PHE A 806 1.32 7.26 -15.06
CA PHE A 806 0.85 5.93 -15.46
C PHE A 806 0.69 5.04 -14.22
N ILE A 807 -0.44 4.34 -14.09
CA ILE A 807 -0.68 3.42 -12.98
C ILE A 807 -0.94 2.02 -13.50
N SER A 808 -0.42 0.99 -12.83
CA SER A 808 -0.63 -0.42 -13.15
C SER A 808 -0.63 -1.31 -11.90
N ASP A 809 -1.49 -1.02 -10.92
CA ASP A 809 -1.57 -1.85 -9.71
C ASP A 809 -1.90 -3.32 -10.04
N HIS A 810 -1.34 -4.26 -9.27
CA HIS A 810 -1.56 -5.69 -9.47
C HIS A 810 -3.02 -6.08 -9.31
N ASN A 811 -3.64 -6.57 -10.39
CA ASN A 811 -5.04 -7.03 -10.41
C ASN A 811 -5.98 -6.07 -9.66
N ALA A 812 -5.73 -4.76 -9.78
CA ALA A 812 -6.44 -3.74 -9.04
C ALA A 812 -6.52 -2.43 -9.83
N ILE A 813 -7.67 -1.76 -9.73
CA ILE A 813 -7.96 -0.53 -10.48
C ILE A 813 -8.53 0.59 -9.59
N GLY A 814 -8.64 0.35 -8.28
CA GLY A 814 -9.30 1.26 -7.35
C GLY A 814 -8.71 2.68 -7.35
N GLY A 815 -7.39 2.81 -7.53
CA GLY A 815 -6.71 4.10 -7.49
C GLY A 815 -7.03 5.05 -8.65
N TRP A 816 -7.56 4.55 -9.77
CA TRP A 816 -7.68 5.30 -11.02
C TRP A 816 -8.48 6.59 -10.89
N GLY A 817 -9.67 6.54 -10.30
CA GLY A 817 -10.56 7.71 -10.21
C GLY A 817 -9.98 8.85 -9.37
N SER A 818 -9.27 8.53 -8.29
CA SER A 818 -8.59 9.53 -7.46
C SER A 818 -7.42 10.17 -8.19
N MET A 819 -6.53 9.35 -8.77
CA MET A 819 -5.32 9.83 -9.44
C MET A 819 -5.63 10.56 -10.75
N GLU A 820 -6.64 10.11 -11.50
CA GLU A 820 -7.10 10.81 -12.70
C GLU A 820 -7.67 12.18 -12.35
N SER A 821 -8.50 12.27 -11.28
CA SER A 821 -9.01 13.56 -10.80
C SER A 821 -7.87 14.52 -10.43
N GLN A 822 -6.84 14.01 -9.74
CA GLN A 822 -5.63 14.76 -9.39
C GLN A 822 -4.85 15.21 -10.62
N ALA A 823 -4.72 14.35 -11.63
CA ALA A 823 -4.05 14.66 -12.89
C ALA A 823 -4.83 15.71 -13.70
N GLU A 824 -6.15 15.59 -13.78
CA GLU A 824 -7.05 16.55 -14.43
C GLU A 824 -6.98 17.94 -13.78
N GLU A 825 -6.97 18.01 -12.44
CA GLU A 825 -6.81 19.28 -11.70
C GLU A 825 -5.53 20.02 -12.11
N ARG A 826 -4.50 19.26 -12.49
CA ARG A 826 -3.17 19.76 -12.84
C ARG A 826 -2.89 19.83 -14.34
N ASP A 827 -3.87 19.53 -15.19
CA ASP A 827 -3.71 19.43 -16.66
C ASP A 827 -2.58 18.46 -17.07
N ILE A 828 -2.49 17.33 -16.37
CA ILE A 828 -1.50 16.28 -16.58
C ILE A 828 -2.15 15.11 -17.32
N MET A 829 -1.46 14.57 -18.32
CA MET A 829 -1.89 13.34 -18.99
C MET A 829 -1.82 12.15 -18.02
N PHE A 830 -2.91 11.40 -17.95
CA PHE A 830 -3.03 10.19 -17.13
C PHE A 830 -3.26 8.97 -18.02
N ILE A 831 -2.53 7.88 -17.77
CA ILE A 831 -2.70 6.59 -18.46
C ILE A 831 -3.11 5.55 -17.43
N ARG A 832 -4.27 4.93 -17.68
CA ARG A 832 -4.79 3.80 -16.90
C ARG A 832 -4.24 2.49 -17.45
N SER A 833 -3.75 1.65 -16.55
CA SER A 833 -3.45 0.23 -16.75
C SER A 833 -3.75 -0.49 -15.43
N GLU A 834 -3.96 -1.79 -15.52
CA GLU A 834 -3.73 -2.71 -14.41
C GLU A 834 -2.48 -3.53 -14.74
N GLU A 835 -1.87 -4.14 -13.74
CA GLU A 835 -0.92 -5.23 -13.98
C GLU A 835 -1.63 -6.57 -13.80
N ILE A 836 -1.90 -7.23 -14.93
CA ILE A 836 -2.46 -8.59 -14.94
C ILE A 836 -1.42 -9.52 -14.35
N THR A 837 -1.71 -10.01 -13.16
CA THR A 837 -0.81 -10.83 -12.36
C THR A 837 -1.36 -12.22 -12.29
N THR A 838 -0.58 -13.18 -12.77
CA THR A 838 -0.98 -14.58 -12.87
C THR A 838 -0.11 -15.45 -11.99
N GLY A 839 -0.61 -16.62 -11.57
CA GLY A 839 0.17 -17.55 -10.77
C GLY A 839 1.42 -18.09 -11.48
N ASP A 840 1.29 -18.46 -12.76
CA ASP A 840 2.32 -19.23 -13.48
C ASP A 840 2.85 -18.58 -14.79
N LEU A 841 2.22 -17.52 -15.30
CA LEU A 841 2.51 -16.98 -16.65
C LEU A 841 3.27 -15.65 -16.65
N GLY A 842 3.49 -15.05 -15.47
CA GLY A 842 4.12 -13.74 -15.32
C GLY A 842 3.12 -12.59 -15.30
N HIS A 843 3.63 -11.37 -15.57
CA HIS A 843 2.85 -10.15 -15.46
C HIS A 843 2.77 -9.34 -16.75
N PHE A 844 1.65 -8.63 -16.94
CA PHE A 844 1.35 -7.94 -18.19
C PHE A 844 0.57 -6.64 -17.98
N ASN A 845 0.94 -5.60 -18.74
CA ASN A 845 0.23 -4.32 -18.74
C ASN A 845 -0.49 -4.08 -20.07
N PRO A 846 -1.83 -4.12 -20.10
CA PRO A 846 -2.62 -3.57 -21.20
C PRO A 846 -2.84 -2.07 -21.03
N TYR A 847 -2.49 -1.24 -22.03
CA TYR A 847 -2.72 0.21 -21.93
C TYR A 847 -2.96 0.94 -23.26
N PRO A 848 -3.62 2.11 -23.23
CA PRO A 848 -4.44 2.60 -22.12
C PRO A 848 -5.71 1.76 -21.96
N MET A 849 -6.19 1.57 -20.73
CA MET A 849 -7.48 0.94 -20.45
C MET A 849 -8.60 1.97 -20.34
N HIS A 850 -9.77 1.65 -20.89
CA HIS A 850 -10.98 2.48 -20.83
C HIS A 850 -12.19 1.81 -20.17
N GLY A 851 -12.10 0.51 -19.86
CA GLY A 851 -13.13 -0.20 -19.09
C GLY A 851 -13.05 0.13 -17.60
N GLU A 852 -14.11 -0.13 -16.85
CA GLU A 852 -14.17 0.03 -15.38
C GLU A 852 -14.19 -1.36 -14.68
N GLU A 853 -13.73 -2.38 -15.40
CA GLU A 853 -13.60 -3.76 -14.95
C GLU A 853 -12.12 -4.16 -15.11
N MET A 854 -11.70 -5.13 -14.32
CA MET A 854 -10.38 -5.76 -14.45
C MET A 854 -10.42 -6.85 -15.52
N VAL A 855 -9.27 -7.16 -16.12
CA VAL A 855 -9.12 -8.36 -16.95
C VAL A 855 -9.10 -9.59 -16.04
N ASP A 856 -9.83 -10.63 -16.44
CA ASP A 856 -9.81 -11.93 -15.77
C ASP A 856 -8.41 -12.57 -15.86
N SER A 857 -7.75 -12.77 -14.71
CA SER A 857 -6.37 -13.27 -14.61
C SER A 857 -6.25 -14.82 -14.62
N GLU A 858 -7.36 -15.55 -14.67
CA GLU A 858 -7.40 -17.03 -14.64
C GLU A 858 -7.36 -17.70 -16.04
N GLY A 859 -6.94 -16.94 -17.05
CA GLY A 859 -6.95 -17.31 -18.47
C GLY A 859 -5.57 -17.59 -19.08
N THR A 860 -5.56 -17.67 -20.41
CA THR A 860 -4.34 -17.74 -21.23
C THR A 860 -3.89 -16.33 -21.66
N ILE A 861 -2.61 -16.18 -22.04
CA ILE A 861 -2.09 -14.90 -22.56
C ILE A 861 -2.92 -14.41 -23.77
N VAL A 862 -3.37 -15.33 -24.64
CA VAL A 862 -4.23 -14.97 -25.78
C VAL A 862 -5.55 -14.36 -25.29
N GLU A 863 -6.18 -14.96 -24.28
CA GLU A 863 -7.43 -14.47 -23.70
C GLU A 863 -7.23 -13.11 -23.01
N PHE A 864 -6.13 -12.92 -22.28
CA PHE A 864 -5.80 -11.61 -21.68
C PHE A 864 -5.70 -10.53 -22.75
N ILE A 865 -4.98 -10.80 -23.84
CA ILE A 865 -4.82 -9.84 -24.95
C ILE A 865 -6.16 -9.56 -25.64
N GLU A 866 -6.96 -10.60 -25.91
CA GLU A 866 -8.27 -10.45 -26.55
C GLU A 866 -9.23 -9.66 -25.67
N GLU A 867 -9.25 -9.91 -24.37
CA GLU A 867 -10.06 -9.18 -23.39
C GLU A 867 -9.64 -7.72 -23.27
N SER A 868 -8.34 -7.48 -23.07
CA SER A 868 -7.73 -6.15 -23.01
C SER A 868 -8.13 -5.30 -24.23
N ARG A 869 -8.06 -5.87 -25.43
CA ARG A 869 -8.42 -5.18 -26.67
C ARG A 869 -9.91 -4.98 -26.85
N SER A 870 -10.72 -5.99 -26.52
CA SER A 870 -12.16 -5.99 -26.83
C SER A 870 -13.03 -5.28 -25.80
N ARG A 871 -12.68 -5.37 -24.50
CA ARG A 871 -13.42 -4.75 -23.39
C ARG A 871 -12.83 -3.43 -22.95
N HIS A 872 -11.49 -3.32 -22.91
CA HIS A 872 -10.80 -2.14 -22.38
C HIS A 872 -10.23 -1.24 -23.47
N ASN A 873 -10.32 -1.64 -24.75
CA ASN A 873 -9.79 -0.90 -25.90
C ASN A 873 -8.28 -0.59 -25.76
N ALA A 874 -7.53 -1.49 -25.12
CA ALA A 874 -6.09 -1.38 -24.96
C ALA A 874 -5.38 -1.41 -26.32
N THR A 875 -4.42 -0.50 -26.50
CA THR A 875 -3.65 -0.37 -27.74
C THR A 875 -2.38 -1.21 -27.72
N VAL A 876 -1.72 -1.22 -26.56
CA VAL A 876 -0.50 -1.97 -26.27
C VAL A 876 -0.83 -3.06 -25.26
N PHE A 877 -0.27 -4.24 -25.49
CA PHE A 877 -0.11 -5.27 -24.48
C PHE A 877 1.38 -5.51 -24.25
N GLN A 878 1.87 -5.18 -23.05
CA GLN A 878 3.27 -5.28 -22.66
C GLN A 878 3.50 -6.51 -21.79
N ILE A 879 4.64 -7.18 -21.98
CA ILE A 879 5.17 -8.16 -21.02
C ILE A 879 6.11 -7.43 -20.06
N ASN A 880 5.84 -7.56 -18.77
CA ASN A 880 6.63 -6.92 -17.72
C ASN A 880 7.78 -7.82 -17.27
N HIS A 881 8.92 -7.21 -16.92
CA HIS A 881 10.15 -7.81 -16.36
C HIS A 881 10.34 -9.32 -16.65
N PRO A 882 10.54 -9.71 -17.92
CA PRO A 882 10.59 -11.11 -18.31
C PRO A 882 11.78 -11.84 -17.67
N GLY A 883 11.49 -12.94 -16.99
CA GLY A 883 12.48 -13.83 -16.36
C GLY A 883 12.57 -13.75 -14.83
N ASP A 884 12.04 -12.70 -14.19
CA ASP A 884 12.09 -12.57 -12.71
C ASP A 884 11.05 -13.47 -12.01
N ARG A 885 9.86 -13.63 -12.60
CA ARG A 885 8.81 -14.57 -12.16
C ARG A 885 8.01 -15.18 -13.33
N PHE A 886 8.71 -15.88 -14.23
CA PHE A 886 8.12 -16.71 -15.31
C PHE A 886 7.47 -15.97 -16.49
N VAL A 887 8.31 -15.49 -17.42
CA VAL A 887 8.28 -15.91 -18.83
C VAL A 887 9.75 -16.06 -19.19
N ASP A 888 10.29 -17.27 -19.11
CA ASP A 888 11.60 -17.50 -19.71
C ASP A 888 11.42 -17.42 -21.22
N LEU A 889 11.91 -16.33 -21.82
CA LEU A 889 11.87 -16.11 -23.26
C LEU A 889 12.55 -17.28 -24.02
N ASP A 890 13.45 -18.03 -23.38
CA ASP A 890 14.11 -19.20 -23.96
C ASP A 890 13.31 -20.52 -23.75
N SER A 891 12.31 -20.59 -22.85
CA SER A 891 11.62 -21.86 -22.50
C SER A 891 10.08 -21.81 -22.29
N ALA A 892 9.40 -20.72 -22.66
CA ALA A 892 7.94 -20.56 -22.53
C ALA A 892 7.11 -21.77 -23.06
N PRO A 893 6.21 -22.38 -22.26
CA PRO A 893 5.43 -23.54 -22.69
C PRO A 893 4.31 -23.22 -23.70
N GLY A 894 4.21 -24.02 -24.77
CA GLY A 894 2.95 -24.46 -25.36
C GLY A 894 2.15 -23.54 -26.30
N GLN A 895 2.35 -22.21 -26.32
CA GLN A 895 1.52 -21.30 -27.14
C GLN A 895 2.26 -20.09 -27.76
N HIS A 896 3.60 -20.03 -27.72
CA HIS A 896 4.37 -18.86 -28.19
C HIS A 896 4.08 -18.44 -29.64
N GLU A 897 3.84 -19.40 -30.55
CA GLU A 897 3.52 -19.08 -31.94
C GLU A 897 2.17 -18.33 -32.08
N GLU A 898 1.29 -18.44 -31.08
CA GLU A 898 -0.05 -17.84 -31.08
C GLU A 898 -0.05 -16.44 -30.46
N TYR A 899 0.55 -16.26 -29.27
CA TYR A 899 0.49 -14.98 -28.57
C TYR A 899 1.64 -14.01 -28.91
N LEU A 900 2.85 -14.47 -29.28
CA LEU A 900 3.96 -13.55 -29.61
C LEU A 900 3.64 -12.58 -30.75
N PRO A 901 2.92 -12.98 -31.83
CA PRO A 901 2.44 -12.04 -32.84
C PRO A 901 1.43 -11.00 -32.33
N MET A 902 0.89 -11.19 -31.12
CA MET A 902 -0.10 -10.34 -30.49
C MET A 902 0.51 -9.42 -29.43
N VAL A 903 1.76 -9.65 -28.99
CA VAL A 903 2.47 -8.82 -28.02
C VAL A 903 3.02 -7.58 -28.70
N ASP A 904 2.89 -6.42 -28.04
CA ASP A 904 3.25 -5.12 -28.61
C ASP A 904 4.55 -4.56 -27.99
N ALA A 905 4.84 -4.83 -26.72
CA ALA A 905 6.01 -4.31 -26.01
C ALA A 905 6.60 -5.30 -24.99
N ILE A 906 7.88 -5.15 -24.68
CA ILE A 906 8.62 -5.85 -23.62
C ILE A 906 9.48 -4.85 -22.85
N GLU A 907 9.48 -4.99 -21.53
CA GLU A 907 10.43 -4.28 -20.66
C GLU A 907 11.85 -4.76 -20.91
N ALA A 908 12.61 -3.94 -21.64
CA ALA A 908 14.04 -4.13 -21.82
C ALA A 908 14.81 -3.73 -20.55
N TYR A 909 14.28 -2.75 -19.81
CA TYR A 909 14.87 -2.09 -18.65
C TYR A 909 13.83 -1.95 -17.53
N ASN A 910 14.11 -2.48 -16.34
CA ASN A 910 13.28 -2.35 -15.13
C ASN A 910 14.17 -1.96 -13.94
N GLY A 911 14.11 -0.70 -13.50
CA GLY A 911 14.99 -0.18 -12.44
C GLY A 911 16.48 -0.27 -12.79
N PRO A 912 17.45 -0.03 -11.90
CA PRO A 912 18.88 0.07 -12.26
C PRO A 912 19.43 -1.15 -13.02
N TYR A 913 20.14 -0.91 -14.14
CA TYR A 913 20.58 -1.98 -15.06
C TYR A 913 21.34 -3.13 -14.36
N GLY A 914 20.80 -4.34 -14.47
CA GLY A 914 21.32 -5.57 -13.86
C GLY A 914 21.45 -6.76 -14.82
N GLU A 915 21.64 -7.96 -14.24
CA GLU A 915 21.75 -9.21 -15.00
C GLU A 915 20.42 -9.61 -15.66
N SER A 916 19.29 -9.31 -15.01
CA SER A 916 17.93 -9.51 -15.52
C SER A 916 17.68 -8.66 -16.76
N ASP A 917 17.94 -7.35 -16.71
CA ASP A 917 17.83 -6.46 -17.89
C ASP A 917 18.72 -6.92 -19.04
N ALA A 918 19.95 -7.35 -18.71
CA ALA A 918 20.85 -7.91 -19.70
C ALA A 918 20.27 -9.18 -20.36
N ALA A 919 19.52 -10.00 -19.62
CA ALA A 919 18.82 -11.16 -20.15
C ALA A 919 17.61 -10.76 -21.00
N SER A 920 16.77 -9.84 -20.53
CA SER A 920 15.64 -9.30 -21.28
C SER A 920 16.09 -8.74 -22.64
N VAL A 921 17.11 -7.89 -22.67
CA VAL A 921 17.67 -7.34 -23.91
C VAL A 921 18.16 -8.43 -24.87
N ARG A 922 18.77 -9.51 -24.36
CA ARG A 922 19.21 -10.64 -25.22
C ARG A 922 18.01 -11.42 -25.78
N GLY A 923 16.98 -11.66 -24.98
CA GLY A 923 15.74 -12.28 -25.42
C GLY A 923 15.05 -11.44 -26.49
N LEU A 924 14.95 -10.12 -26.27
CA LEU A 924 14.39 -9.17 -27.23
C LEU A 924 15.14 -9.17 -28.57
N PHE A 925 16.48 -9.22 -28.55
CA PHE A 925 17.27 -9.35 -29.78
C PHE A 925 17.00 -10.67 -30.52
N THR A 926 16.71 -11.74 -29.80
CA THR A 926 16.33 -13.03 -30.37
C THR A 926 14.97 -12.92 -31.08
N LEU A 927 13.98 -12.32 -30.42
CA LEU A 927 12.66 -12.05 -31.00
C LEU A 927 12.75 -11.17 -32.27
N TRP A 928 13.59 -10.13 -32.25
CA TRP A 928 13.82 -9.30 -33.44
C TRP A 928 14.50 -10.06 -34.58
N ASN A 929 15.43 -10.99 -34.26
CA ASN A 929 16.05 -11.86 -35.26
C ASN A 929 15.04 -12.83 -35.91
N GLU A 930 13.99 -13.21 -35.18
CA GLU A 930 12.88 -14.03 -35.66
C GLU A 930 11.83 -13.23 -36.44
N GLY A 931 11.91 -11.90 -36.38
CA GLY A 931 11.04 -10.98 -37.13
C GLY A 931 9.80 -10.52 -36.37
N TYR A 932 9.76 -10.71 -35.05
CA TYR A 932 8.72 -10.12 -34.21
C TYR A 932 8.98 -8.62 -34.04
N GLU A 933 7.99 -7.80 -34.35
CA GLU A 933 8.04 -6.33 -34.23
C GLU A 933 7.66 -5.87 -32.81
N ILE A 934 8.31 -6.43 -31.79
CA ILE A 934 8.02 -6.12 -30.37
C ILE A 934 8.88 -4.94 -29.91
N THR A 935 8.26 -3.94 -29.29
CA THR A 935 8.92 -2.70 -28.85
C THR A 935 9.72 -2.87 -27.56
N ALA A 936 10.87 -2.19 -27.46
CA ALA A 936 11.61 -2.04 -26.21
C ALA A 936 11.04 -0.91 -25.34
N THR A 937 10.72 -1.21 -24.09
CA THR A 937 10.30 -0.23 -23.07
C THR A 937 11.24 -0.23 -21.87
N GLY A 938 11.29 0.91 -21.18
CA GLY A 938 11.99 1.07 -19.90
C GLY A 938 11.02 1.59 -18.85
N VAL A 939 11.10 1.03 -17.64
CA VAL A 939 10.18 1.29 -16.53
C VAL A 939 10.89 1.30 -15.18
N SER A 940 10.25 1.82 -14.13
CA SER A 940 10.76 1.72 -12.77
C SER A 940 10.25 0.51 -11.99
N ASP A 941 9.00 0.11 -12.22
CA ASP A 941 8.31 -0.93 -11.45
C ASP A 941 8.41 -0.68 -9.93
N ASP A 942 8.30 0.60 -9.54
CA ASP A 942 8.45 0.99 -8.14
C ASP A 942 7.13 0.83 -7.38
N HIS A 943 7.26 0.25 -6.19
CA HIS A 943 6.18 -0.10 -5.28
C HIS A 943 6.19 0.78 -4.03
N CYS A 944 7.25 1.53 -3.77
CA CYS A 944 7.46 2.13 -2.46
C CYS A 944 8.20 3.47 -2.52
N SER A 945 7.42 4.55 -2.52
CA SER A 945 7.94 5.93 -2.57
C SER A 945 8.83 6.28 -1.37
N GLN A 946 8.64 5.63 -0.22
CA GLN A 946 9.44 5.88 0.97
C GLN A 946 10.63 4.92 1.13
N CYS A 947 10.72 3.88 0.31
CA CYS A 947 11.83 2.93 0.36
C CYS A 947 13.10 3.59 -0.19
N PHE A 948 14.26 3.20 0.36
CA PHE A 948 15.53 3.76 -0.06
C PHE A 948 16.40 2.72 -0.78
N PRO A 949 16.92 3.02 -1.98
CA PRO A 949 16.63 4.22 -2.79
C PRO A 949 15.26 4.12 -3.48
N ALA A 950 14.51 5.22 -3.54
CA ALA A 950 13.27 5.31 -4.32
C ALA A 950 13.60 5.36 -5.81
N LYS A 951 12.87 4.59 -6.62
CA LYS A 951 13.17 4.28 -8.03
C LYS A 951 12.16 4.83 -9.04
N TYR A 952 11.03 5.44 -8.63
CA TYR A 952 10.05 6.02 -9.57
C TYR A 952 10.73 6.84 -10.68
N GLY A 953 10.43 6.49 -11.94
CA GLY A 953 11.00 7.12 -13.13
C GLY A 953 12.51 6.94 -13.36
N SER A 954 13.17 6.05 -12.63
CA SER A 954 14.60 5.70 -12.80
C SER A 954 14.90 4.92 -14.08
N ALA A 955 13.93 4.27 -14.69
CA ALA A 955 13.96 3.95 -16.11
C ALA A 955 12.64 4.43 -16.71
N ARG A 956 12.68 4.86 -17.97
CA ARG A 956 11.48 5.36 -18.64
C ARG A 956 11.48 5.09 -20.13
N THR A 957 10.29 5.06 -20.70
CA THR A 957 10.04 4.89 -22.12
C THR A 957 9.81 6.23 -22.78
N ARG A 958 10.62 6.51 -23.80
CA ARG A 958 10.50 7.69 -24.64
C ARG A 958 9.80 7.31 -25.93
N ALA A 959 8.66 7.91 -26.23
CA ALA A 959 7.95 7.69 -27.48
C ALA A 959 7.79 9.00 -28.27
N TYR A 960 8.00 8.94 -29.58
CA TYR A 960 7.81 10.09 -30.46
C TYR A 960 6.34 10.25 -30.85
N VAL A 961 5.71 11.35 -30.45
CA VAL A 961 4.27 11.60 -30.65
C VAL A 961 4.03 12.80 -31.57
N GLU A 962 3.56 12.59 -32.80
CA GLU A 962 3.29 13.72 -33.70
C GLU A 962 2.03 14.53 -33.29
N GLY A 963 2.23 15.82 -33.05
CA GLY A 963 1.17 16.79 -32.79
C GLY A 963 0.69 16.78 -31.33
N THR A 964 -0.62 16.95 -31.11
CA THR A 964 -1.19 16.90 -29.75
C THR A 964 -0.96 15.54 -29.11
N VAL A 965 -0.37 15.54 -27.92
CA VAL A 965 -0.11 14.34 -27.10
C VAL A 965 -1.41 13.89 -26.42
N THR A 966 -1.72 12.60 -26.53
CA THR A 966 -2.83 11.93 -25.83
C THR A 966 -2.39 10.52 -25.42
N PRO A 967 -3.05 9.88 -24.43
CA PRO A 967 -2.77 8.50 -24.04
C PRO A 967 -2.75 7.53 -25.23
N GLU A 968 -3.74 7.63 -26.12
CA GLU A 968 -3.89 6.72 -27.26
C GLU A 968 -2.79 6.92 -28.29
N LYS A 969 -2.40 8.18 -28.55
CA LYS A 969 -1.31 8.46 -29.49
C LYS A 969 0.05 8.06 -28.95
N TRP A 970 0.27 8.25 -27.65
CA TRP A 970 1.49 7.79 -27.01
C TRP A 970 1.59 6.26 -27.07
N ALA A 971 0.52 5.55 -26.68
CA ALA A 971 0.47 4.09 -26.76
C ALA A 971 0.59 3.57 -28.21
N GLN A 972 -0.01 4.25 -29.18
CA GLN A 972 0.17 3.92 -30.60
C GLN A 972 1.64 4.08 -31.03
N SER A 973 2.32 5.12 -30.56
CA SER A 973 3.75 5.34 -30.86
C SER A 973 4.64 4.27 -30.23
N VAL A 974 4.26 3.77 -29.03
CA VAL A 974 4.89 2.59 -28.42
C VAL A 974 4.64 1.35 -29.27
N LYS A 975 3.39 1.08 -29.66
CA LYS A 975 3.03 -0.06 -30.53
C LYS A 975 3.77 -0.03 -31.88
N ASP A 976 3.96 1.15 -32.46
CA ASP A 976 4.65 1.34 -33.74
C ASP A 976 6.19 1.27 -33.60
N GLY A 977 6.73 1.09 -32.39
CA GLY A 977 8.17 0.98 -32.14
C GLY A 977 8.93 2.30 -32.25
N HIS A 978 8.23 3.44 -32.23
CA HIS A 978 8.84 4.78 -32.27
C HIS A 978 9.42 5.18 -30.90
N THR A 979 10.23 4.28 -30.31
CA THR A 979 10.66 4.39 -28.91
C THR A 979 12.15 4.21 -28.67
N TYR A 980 12.58 4.65 -27.48
CA TYR A 980 13.76 4.13 -26.81
C TYR A 980 13.52 4.02 -25.29
N ALA A 981 14.12 3.01 -24.68
CA ALA A 981 14.18 2.82 -23.23
C ALA A 981 15.44 3.49 -22.69
N THR A 982 15.39 4.19 -21.55
CA THR A 982 16.55 4.95 -21.04
C THR A 982 16.63 5.09 -19.52
N TYR A 983 17.88 5.08 -19.03
CA TYR A 983 18.33 5.45 -17.68
C TYR A 983 18.89 6.87 -17.58
N GLY A 984 18.83 7.66 -18.65
CA GLY A 984 19.39 9.01 -18.66
C GLY A 984 19.56 9.54 -20.07
N PRO A 985 20.42 8.91 -20.91
CA PRO A 985 20.72 9.44 -22.24
C PRO A 985 19.48 9.62 -23.12
N ALA A 986 19.32 10.83 -23.66
CA ALA A 986 18.32 11.18 -24.65
C ALA A 986 18.88 10.92 -26.06
N VAL A 987 18.13 10.20 -26.88
CA VAL A 987 18.58 9.69 -28.19
C VAL A 987 17.61 10.09 -29.29
N GLU A 988 18.15 10.65 -30.38
CA GLU A 988 17.47 10.78 -31.66
C GLU A 988 18.23 9.92 -32.67
N PHE A 989 17.68 8.77 -33.05
CA PHE A 989 18.33 7.80 -33.94
C PHE A 989 17.57 7.65 -35.26
N THR A 990 18.29 7.56 -36.37
CA THR A 990 17.71 7.23 -37.68
C THR A 990 18.62 6.30 -38.48
N VAL A 991 18.03 5.57 -39.41
CA VAL A 991 18.73 4.84 -40.48
C VAL A 991 18.15 5.27 -41.82
N ASP A 992 18.96 5.89 -42.68
CA ASP A 992 18.53 6.51 -43.94
C ASP A 992 17.25 7.37 -43.77
N ASP A 993 17.27 8.30 -42.80
CA ASP A 993 16.15 9.19 -42.42
C ASP A 993 14.89 8.48 -41.88
N ARG A 994 14.96 7.18 -41.57
CA ARG A 994 13.86 6.41 -40.95
C ARG A 994 14.13 6.21 -39.47
N MET A 995 13.12 6.42 -38.62
CA MET A 995 13.24 6.34 -37.17
C MET A 995 12.97 4.92 -36.64
N PRO A 996 13.25 4.62 -35.35
CA PRO A 996 12.86 3.35 -34.72
C PRO A 996 11.41 2.97 -35.06
N GLY A 997 11.15 1.69 -35.32
CA GLY A 997 9.85 1.16 -35.76
C GLY A 997 9.66 1.17 -37.28
N GLU A 998 10.31 2.08 -38.01
CA GLU A 998 10.13 2.17 -39.46
C GLU A 998 10.98 1.16 -40.25
N THR A 999 10.60 0.94 -41.52
CA THR A 999 11.38 0.11 -42.46
C THR A 999 12.12 0.96 -43.51
N VAL A 1000 13.39 0.61 -43.73
CA VAL A 1000 14.25 1.02 -44.85
C VAL A 1000 14.27 -0.10 -45.91
N ASN A 1001 14.07 0.26 -47.18
CA ASN A 1001 14.23 -0.68 -48.29
C ASN A 1001 15.62 -0.51 -48.93
N ALA A 1002 16.45 -1.55 -48.87
CA ALA A 1002 17.81 -1.55 -49.40
C ALA A 1002 18.03 -2.70 -50.40
N SER A 1003 19.13 -2.65 -51.15
CA SER A 1003 19.54 -3.74 -52.04
C SER A 1003 20.57 -4.62 -51.34
N ALA A 1004 20.47 -5.93 -51.46
CA ALA A 1004 21.52 -6.81 -50.93
C ALA A 1004 22.90 -6.44 -51.54
N GLY A 1005 23.89 -6.20 -50.68
CA GLY A 1005 25.23 -5.70 -51.03
C GLY A 1005 25.38 -4.18 -51.06
N SER A 1006 24.39 -3.39 -50.65
CA SER A 1006 24.52 -1.95 -50.37
C SER A 1006 24.80 -1.68 -48.88
N SER A 1007 24.96 -0.41 -48.52
CA SER A 1007 24.98 0.06 -47.12
C SER A 1007 23.83 1.04 -46.88
N VAL A 1008 23.41 1.15 -45.62
CA VAL A 1008 22.49 2.19 -45.10
C VAL A 1008 23.24 3.03 -44.06
N THR A 1009 22.87 4.30 -43.89
CA THR A 1009 23.56 5.21 -42.96
C THR A 1009 22.79 5.26 -41.65
N ALA A 1010 23.43 4.88 -40.54
CA ALA A 1010 22.89 5.02 -39.19
C ALA A 1010 23.42 6.30 -38.55
N GLU A 1011 22.53 7.21 -38.16
CA GLU A 1011 22.87 8.52 -37.58
C GLU A 1011 22.17 8.71 -36.23
N ALA A 1012 22.85 9.36 -35.28
CA ALA A 1012 22.25 9.70 -34.00
C ALA A 1012 22.71 11.08 -33.49
N THR A 1013 21.81 11.76 -32.78
CA THR A 1013 22.18 12.84 -31.84
C THR A 1013 21.91 12.34 -30.43
N VAL A 1014 22.88 12.50 -29.54
CA VAL A 1014 22.83 12.01 -28.17
C VAL A 1014 23.08 13.16 -27.21
N ARG A 1015 22.24 13.28 -26.18
CA ARG A 1015 22.36 14.25 -25.08
C ARG A 1015 22.22 13.55 -23.73
N ASN A 1016 22.91 14.01 -22.71
CA ASN A 1016 22.77 13.52 -21.34
C ASN A 1016 23.09 14.65 -20.36
N LEU A 1017 22.67 14.53 -19.09
CA LEU A 1017 23.13 15.42 -18.03
C LEU A 1017 24.62 15.15 -17.73
N ASP A 1018 24.97 13.87 -17.59
CA ASP A 1018 26.33 13.39 -17.31
C ASP A 1018 27.21 13.15 -18.55
N GLU A 1019 28.51 12.95 -18.34
CA GLU A 1019 29.48 12.72 -19.42
C GLU A 1019 29.18 11.39 -20.17
N LEU A 1020 28.99 11.47 -21.49
CA LEU A 1020 28.76 10.32 -22.35
C LEU A 1020 30.06 9.52 -22.57
N ALA A 1021 29.96 8.18 -22.62
CA ALA A 1021 31.12 7.30 -22.84
C ALA A 1021 31.17 6.75 -24.27
N TYR A 1022 30.15 6.03 -24.73
CA TYR A 1022 30.14 5.43 -26.07
C TYR A 1022 28.73 5.11 -26.59
N ALA A 1023 28.63 4.98 -27.91
CA ALA A 1023 27.45 4.49 -28.62
C ALA A 1023 27.79 3.26 -29.47
N GLU A 1024 26.91 2.27 -29.48
CA GLU A 1024 27.01 1.06 -30.28
C GLU A 1024 25.86 1.00 -31.28
N VAL A 1025 26.21 0.88 -32.56
CA VAL A 1025 25.26 0.54 -33.61
C VAL A 1025 25.23 -0.97 -33.74
N ILE A 1026 24.07 -1.56 -33.52
CA ILE A 1026 23.84 -2.99 -33.43
C ILE A 1026 23.02 -3.43 -34.64
N ARG A 1027 23.48 -4.48 -35.34
CA ARG A 1027 22.76 -5.14 -36.43
C ARG A 1027 22.57 -6.60 -36.09
N ASN A 1028 21.32 -7.08 -36.09
CA ASN A 1028 20.98 -8.50 -35.82
C ASN A 1028 21.69 -9.08 -34.58
N GLY A 1029 21.68 -8.31 -33.49
CA GLY A 1029 22.28 -8.67 -32.20
C GLY A 1029 23.80 -8.52 -32.12
N THR A 1030 24.47 -8.07 -33.19
CA THR A 1030 25.93 -7.89 -33.24
C THR A 1030 26.29 -6.41 -33.35
N THR A 1031 27.17 -5.92 -32.48
CA THR A 1031 27.75 -4.56 -32.60
C THR A 1031 28.57 -4.45 -33.88
N VAL A 1032 28.12 -3.60 -34.81
CA VAL A 1032 28.81 -3.33 -36.09
C VAL A 1032 29.65 -2.06 -36.05
N SER A 1033 29.34 -1.15 -35.13
CA SER A 1033 30.14 0.04 -34.86
C SER A 1033 30.08 0.38 -33.37
N ASN A 1034 31.21 0.83 -32.82
CA ASN A 1034 31.32 1.36 -31.46
C ASN A 1034 32.06 2.70 -31.54
N VAL A 1035 31.35 3.77 -31.20
CA VAL A 1035 31.78 5.17 -31.33
C VAL A 1035 31.96 5.74 -29.93
N THR A 1036 33.16 6.20 -29.62
CA THR A 1036 33.42 6.97 -28.39
C THR A 1036 32.71 8.31 -28.47
N LEU A 1037 31.91 8.63 -27.46
CA LEU A 1037 31.23 9.92 -27.32
C LEU A 1037 32.07 10.85 -26.44
N ALA A 1038 31.89 12.16 -26.56
CA ALA A 1038 32.60 13.13 -25.74
C ALA A 1038 31.67 14.23 -25.19
N GLY A 1039 31.77 14.48 -23.88
CA GLY A 1039 30.96 15.49 -23.20
C GLY A 1039 29.50 15.07 -23.04
N THR A 1040 28.61 16.04 -22.85
CA THR A 1040 27.16 15.82 -22.58
C THR A 1040 26.30 15.86 -23.84
N ASN A 1041 26.90 16.11 -25.01
CA ASN A 1041 26.21 16.16 -26.31
C ASN A 1041 27.17 15.78 -27.44
N ASP A 1042 26.81 14.78 -28.23
CA ASP A 1042 27.60 14.34 -29.39
C ASP A 1042 26.72 13.70 -30.49
N THR A 1043 27.33 13.39 -31.63
CA THR A 1043 26.67 12.80 -32.79
C THR A 1043 27.35 11.51 -33.25
N VAL A 1044 26.55 10.58 -33.75
CA VAL A 1044 26.99 9.31 -34.33
C VAL A 1044 26.64 9.31 -35.81
N SER A 1045 27.54 8.82 -36.67
CA SER A 1045 27.25 8.57 -38.09
C SER A 1045 28.12 7.41 -38.57
N THR A 1046 27.50 6.33 -39.05
CA THR A 1046 28.20 5.14 -39.53
C THR A 1046 27.44 4.46 -40.66
N ASP A 1047 28.16 3.93 -41.64
CA ASP A 1047 27.58 3.05 -42.64
C ASP A 1047 27.39 1.64 -42.05
N VAL A 1048 26.24 1.01 -42.34
CA VAL A 1048 25.90 -0.36 -41.96
C VAL A 1048 25.66 -1.18 -43.23
N ASP A 1049 26.45 -2.23 -43.42
CA ASP A 1049 26.33 -3.12 -44.58
C ASP A 1049 25.01 -3.92 -44.54
N VAL A 1050 24.35 -4.05 -45.70
CA VAL A 1050 23.09 -4.77 -45.89
C VAL A 1050 23.31 -6.02 -46.76
N ASP A 1051 23.39 -7.18 -46.13
CA ASP A 1051 23.55 -8.47 -46.84
C ASP A 1051 22.22 -9.22 -47.06
N GLY A 1052 21.17 -8.81 -46.36
CA GLY A 1052 19.87 -9.47 -46.27
C GLY A 1052 18.95 -8.67 -45.34
N ASN A 1053 17.78 -9.22 -45.04
CA ASN A 1053 16.89 -8.60 -44.06
C ASN A 1053 17.61 -8.48 -42.71
N ALA A 1054 17.42 -7.35 -42.06
CA ALA A 1054 18.07 -7.04 -40.79
C ALA A 1054 17.24 -6.06 -39.98
N TRP A 1055 17.60 -5.90 -38.73
CA TRP A 1055 17.23 -4.75 -37.91
C TRP A 1055 18.50 -4.03 -37.45
N VAL A 1056 18.38 -2.72 -37.23
CA VAL A 1056 19.46 -1.87 -36.73
C VAL A 1056 18.96 -1.08 -35.53
N ALA A 1057 19.67 -1.13 -34.40
CA ALA A 1057 19.35 -0.39 -33.19
C ALA A 1057 20.58 0.34 -32.65
N LEU A 1058 20.35 1.33 -31.78
CA LEU A 1058 21.41 2.07 -31.10
C LEU A 1058 21.37 1.79 -29.60
N ARG A 1059 22.53 1.49 -29.02
CA ARG A 1059 22.75 1.51 -27.58
C ARG A 1059 23.71 2.66 -27.23
N VAL A 1060 23.38 3.45 -26.23
CA VAL A 1060 24.21 4.54 -25.71
C VAL A 1060 24.52 4.27 -24.26
N VAL A 1061 25.76 4.54 -23.82
CA VAL A 1061 26.18 4.40 -22.42
C VAL A 1061 27.00 5.63 -22.00
N ASP A 1062 26.75 6.14 -20.80
CA ASP A 1062 27.53 7.21 -20.20
C ASP A 1062 28.68 6.70 -19.29
N GLU A 1063 29.41 7.61 -18.63
CA GLU A 1063 30.55 7.24 -17.80
C GLU A 1063 30.18 6.50 -16.50
N ASP A 1064 28.97 6.72 -15.97
CA ASP A 1064 28.47 6.08 -14.75
C ASP A 1064 27.75 4.75 -15.03
N GLY A 1065 27.44 4.49 -16.30
CA GLY A 1065 26.90 3.23 -16.79
C GLY A 1065 25.42 3.27 -17.11
N ASP A 1066 24.78 4.44 -16.97
CA ASP A 1066 23.43 4.70 -17.43
C ASP A 1066 23.40 4.69 -18.95
N ARG A 1067 22.26 4.27 -19.50
CA ARG A 1067 22.18 3.83 -20.88
C ARG A 1067 20.82 3.99 -21.50
N ALA A 1068 20.82 4.07 -22.82
CA ALA A 1068 19.62 4.02 -23.64
C ALA A 1068 19.70 2.88 -24.67
N LEU A 1069 18.55 2.31 -25.02
CA LEU A 1069 18.39 1.35 -26.11
C LEU A 1069 17.19 1.76 -26.96
N THR A 1070 17.41 1.96 -28.26
CA THR A 1070 16.32 2.22 -29.20
C THR A 1070 15.61 0.93 -29.60
N SER A 1071 14.33 1.02 -29.92
CA SER A 1071 13.67 0.03 -30.77
C SER A 1071 14.34 -0.02 -32.16
N PRO A 1072 14.16 -1.10 -32.94
CA PRO A 1072 14.90 -1.29 -34.18
C PRO A 1072 14.35 -0.45 -35.32
N VAL A 1073 15.23 -0.01 -36.23
CA VAL A 1073 14.86 0.32 -37.61
C VAL A 1073 15.01 -0.94 -38.46
N TRP A 1074 13.95 -1.35 -39.15
CA TRP A 1074 13.93 -2.56 -39.96
C TRP A 1074 14.56 -2.30 -41.34
N VAL A 1075 15.31 -3.27 -41.86
CA VAL A 1075 15.92 -3.24 -43.19
C VAL A 1075 15.39 -4.39 -44.01
N SER A 1076 14.62 -4.07 -45.05
CA SER A 1076 14.13 -5.02 -46.05
C SER A 1076 15.07 -5.05 -47.25
N ALA A 1077 15.74 -6.18 -47.47
CA ALA A 1077 16.70 -6.34 -48.56
C ALA A 1077 16.03 -6.98 -49.78
N SER A 1078 15.90 -6.20 -50.86
CA SER A 1078 15.49 -6.73 -52.15
C SER A 1078 16.69 -7.37 -52.87
N GLN A 1079 16.51 -8.59 -53.39
CA GLN A 1079 17.54 -9.21 -54.24
C GLN A 1079 17.71 -8.36 -55.50
N GLN A 1080 18.96 -7.97 -55.78
CA GLN A 1080 19.31 -7.29 -57.01
C GLN A 1080 18.89 -8.18 -58.18
N ALA A 1081 17.89 -7.76 -58.95
CA ALA A 1081 17.47 -8.47 -60.15
C ALA A 1081 18.70 -8.60 -61.06
N GLU A 1082 19.17 -9.84 -61.27
CA GLU A 1082 20.19 -10.10 -62.26
C GLU A 1082 19.73 -9.49 -63.58
N SER A 1083 20.51 -8.53 -64.09
CA SER A 1083 20.27 -7.91 -65.39
C SER A 1083 20.48 -8.95 -66.50
N GLY A 1084 19.45 -9.77 -66.72
CA GLY A 1084 19.30 -10.62 -67.89
C GLY A 1084 19.11 -9.73 -69.11
N THR A 1085 20.20 -9.39 -69.77
CA THR A 1085 20.16 -8.99 -71.17
C THR A 1085 19.63 -10.17 -71.98
N ASP A 1086 18.35 -10.17 -72.33
CA ASP A 1086 17.92 -10.82 -73.56
C ASP A 1086 16.87 -9.98 -74.28
N GLY A 1087 17.19 -9.69 -75.54
CA GLY A 1087 16.44 -8.80 -76.40
C GLY A 1087 15.39 -9.52 -77.24
N GLY A 1088 14.38 -8.73 -77.63
CA GLY A 1088 13.42 -9.04 -78.69
C GLY A 1088 12.12 -9.65 -78.15
N GLY A 1089 10.93 -9.16 -78.45
CA GLY A 1089 10.48 -8.12 -79.36
C GLY A 1089 8.99 -8.34 -79.60
N GLU A 1090 8.24 -7.24 -79.77
CA GLU A 1090 6.88 -7.15 -80.34
C GLU A 1090 5.74 -7.95 -79.66
N SER A 1091 4.48 -7.50 -79.55
CA SER A 1091 3.76 -6.27 -79.88
C SER A 1091 2.32 -6.43 -79.36
N GLY A 1092 1.65 -5.32 -79.01
CA GLY A 1092 0.18 -5.19 -78.90
C GLY A 1092 -0.43 -5.65 -77.57
N GLY A 1093 -1.36 -4.96 -76.94
CA GLY A 1093 -2.04 -3.69 -77.24
C GLY A 1093 -3.12 -3.45 -76.18
N ALA A 1094 -3.44 -2.17 -75.96
CA ALA A 1094 -4.73 -1.61 -75.54
C ALA A 1094 -5.40 -2.07 -74.22
N THR A 1095 -5.40 -1.15 -73.25
CA THR A 1095 -6.54 -0.63 -72.44
C THR A 1095 -7.67 -1.59 -72.02
N THR A 1096 -7.93 -1.72 -70.71
CA THR A 1096 -9.00 -1.00 -69.97
C THR A 1096 -9.18 -1.51 -68.53
N THR A 1097 -9.11 -0.59 -67.57
CA THR A 1097 -10.04 -0.29 -66.45
C THR A 1097 -10.79 -1.40 -65.68
N ALA A 1098 -10.61 -1.33 -64.35
CA ALA A 1098 -11.57 -1.43 -63.24
C ALA A 1098 -12.32 -2.76 -62.92
N THR A 1099 -11.92 -3.36 -61.79
CA THR A 1099 -12.65 -3.77 -60.55
C THR A 1099 -14.20 -3.93 -60.55
N PRO A 1100 -14.80 -4.57 -59.53
CA PRO A 1100 -14.59 -5.87 -58.84
C PRO A 1100 -15.91 -6.70 -58.85
N GLU A 1101 -15.93 -7.91 -58.24
CA GLU A 1101 -16.94 -8.38 -57.26
C GLU A 1101 -17.13 -9.92 -57.19
N THR A 1102 -16.90 -10.41 -55.96
CA THR A 1102 -17.65 -11.38 -55.12
C THR A 1102 -17.97 -12.84 -55.53
N GLU A 1103 -17.43 -13.71 -54.66
CA GLU A 1103 -18.10 -14.73 -53.82
C GLU A 1103 -18.44 -16.18 -54.27
N SER A 1104 -18.07 -17.05 -53.31
CA SER A 1104 -18.53 -18.41 -53.01
C SER A 1104 -18.05 -19.50 -53.98
N GLY A 1105 -17.55 -20.66 -53.54
CA GLY A 1105 -17.61 -21.34 -52.26
C GLY A 1105 -17.92 -22.81 -52.56
N SER A 1106 -17.05 -23.75 -52.19
CA SER A 1106 -17.42 -25.14 -51.90
C SER A 1106 -16.20 -25.95 -51.46
N THR A 1107 -16.36 -26.51 -50.28
CA THR A 1107 -15.59 -27.56 -49.59
C THR A 1107 -15.56 -28.90 -50.34
N ALA A 1108 -14.52 -29.70 -50.07
CA ALA A 1108 -14.56 -31.07 -49.53
C ALA A 1108 -13.50 -32.07 -50.10
N THR A 1109 -12.41 -32.22 -49.32
CA THR A 1109 -11.85 -33.49 -48.78
C THR A 1109 -11.18 -34.56 -49.68
N PRO A 1110 -10.42 -35.55 -49.14
CA PRO A 1110 -8.95 -35.55 -49.08
C PRO A 1110 -8.32 -36.79 -49.74
N VAL A 1111 -6.99 -36.84 -49.92
CA VAL A 1111 -6.26 -38.12 -50.05
C VAL A 1111 -4.87 -38.04 -49.40
N ASP A 1112 -4.74 -38.94 -48.44
CA ASP A 1112 -3.60 -39.59 -47.78
C ASP A 1112 -2.38 -39.87 -48.67
N ASP A 1113 -1.16 -39.71 -48.14
CA ASP A 1113 -0.13 -40.73 -48.32
C ASP A 1113 1.00 -40.61 -47.27
N THR A 1114 1.11 -41.71 -46.53
CA THR A 1114 2.09 -42.08 -45.51
C THR A 1114 3.52 -42.28 -46.04
N ALA A 1115 4.56 -41.96 -45.25
CA ALA A 1115 5.75 -42.83 -45.05
C ALA A 1115 6.78 -42.27 -44.03
N THR A 1116 6.72 -42.86 -42.83
CA THR A 1116 7.77 -43.30 -41.89
C THR A 1116 9.30 -43.14 -42.18
N ALA A 1117 10.00 -42.51 -41.21
CA ALA A 1117 11.19 -42.97 -40.42
C ALA A 1117 12.63 -43.03 -41.04
N PRO A 1118 13.73 -42.99 -40.23
CA PRO A 1118 14.03 -42.28 -38.96
C PRO A 1118 15.52 -41.73 -38.94
N PRO A 1119 16.29 -41.59 -37.80
CA PRO A 1119 17.25 -40.49 -37.63
C PRO A 1119 18.72 -40.90 -37.85
N GLU A 1120 19.62 -39.94 -38.08
CA GLU A 1120 21.06 -40.16 -37.91
C GLU A 1120 21.66 -39.17 -36.90
N THR A 1121 22.02 -39.74 -35.76
CA THR A 1121 23.02 -39.26 -34.80
C THR A 1121 24.40 -39.20 -35.46
N THR A 1122 25.13 -38.10 -35.26
CA THR A 1122 26.59 -38.17 -35.11
C THR A 1122 27.07 -37.11 -34.12
N ALA A 1123 27.35 -37.55 -32.90
CA ALA A 1123 28.35 -36.94 -32.04
C ALA A 1123 29.74 -37.14 -32.67
N MET A 1124 30.60 -36.12 -32.63
CA MET A 1124 32.04 -36.33 -32.68
C MET A 1124 32.78 -35.34 -31.78
N SER A 1125 33.48 -35.93 -30.83
CA SER A 1125 34.27 -35.35 -29.76
C SER A 1125 35.72 -35.01 -30.16
N GLY A 1126 36.23 -33.86 -29.68
CA GLY A 1126 37.61 -33.58 -29.23
C GLY A 1126 38.74 -33.47 -30.28
N PRO A 1127 39.97 -33.00 -29.94
CA PRO A 1127 40.59 -32.66 -28.62
C PRO A 1127 41.05 -31.16 -28.54
N GLY A 1128 41.40 -30.48 -27.43
CA GLY A 1128 42.07 -30.84 -26.17
C GLY A 1128 43.55 -30.36 -26.17
N PHE A 1129 43.90 -29.25 -25.50
CA PHE A 1129 45.17 -28.98 -24.74
C PHE A 1129 45.21 -27.52 -24.19
N THR A 1130 44.91 -27.25 -22.91
CA THR A 1130 45.77 -27.05 -21.70
C THR A 1130 46.62 -25.77 -21.57
N ALA A 1131 46.20 -24.92 -20.61
CA ALA A 1131 46.91 -24.15 -19.58
C ALA A 1131 48.13 -23.25 -19.89
N VAL A 1132 48.01 -21.97 -19.47
CA VAL A 1132 48.94 -21.07 -18.72
C VAL A 1132 48.33 -19.66 -18.90
N VAL A 1133 47.70 -19.00 -17.91
CA VAL A 1133 48.29 -18.32 -16.75
C VAL A 1133 47.20 -18.10 -15.68
N ALA A 1134 47.41 -18.67 -14.49
CA ALA A 1134 46.88 -18.16 -13.23
C ALA A 1134 48.04 -17.44 -12.53
N LEU A 1135 48.04 -16.10 -12.56
CA LEU A 1135 48.70 -15.22 -11.58
C LEU A 1135 48.37 -13.75 -11.94
N LEU A 1136 47.33 -13.17 -11.33
CA LEU A 1136 47.21 -11.74 -10.93
C LEU A 1136 45.75 -11.44 -10.51
N ALA A 1137 45.28 -12.10 -9.45
CA ALA A 1137 44.49 -11.41 -8.45
C ALA A 1137 45.47 -10.67 -7.52
N LEU A 1138 45.11 -9.48 -7.00
CA LEU A 1138 45.84 -8.61 -6.05
C LEU A 1138 46.59 -7.37 -6.60
N VAL A 1139 45.91 -6.46 -7.34
CA VAL A 1139 46.34 -5.03 -7.41
C VAL A 1139 45.18 -4.00 -7.38
N GLY A 1140 43.90 -4.39 -7.41
CA GLY A 1140 42.79 -3.42 -7.49
C GLY A 1140 42.26 -2.82 -6.18
N ALA A 1141 42.75 -3.22 -5.01
CA ALA A 1141 42.16 -2.87 -3.70
C ALA A 1141 43.10 -2.02 -2.80
N ALA A 1142 43.92 -1.14 -3.38
CA ALA A 1142 44.87 -0.32 -2.62
C ALA A 1142 45.08 1.11 -3.14
N LEU A 1143 44.01 1.76 -3.66
CA LEU A 1143 44.12 3.15 -4.15
C LEU A 1143 42.99 4.12 -3.75
N LEU A 1144 42.18 3.80 -2.73
CA LEU A 1144 41.17 4.73 -2.17
C LEU A 1144 41.31 5.02 -0.66
N ALA A 1145 42.37 4.54 0.00
CA ALA A 1145 42.62 4.79 1.43
C ALA A 1145 43.65 5.90 1.73
N ALA A 1146 43.84 6.88 0.83
CA ALA A 1146 44.82 7.95 1.07
C ALA A 1146 44.48 9.29 0.41
N ARG A 1147 43.35 9.91 0.74
CA ARG A 1147 43.13 11.35 0.51
C ARG A 1147 41.98 11.94 1.33
N ARG A 1148 42.16 12.15 2.64
CA ARG A 1148 41.59 13.28 3.41
C ARG A 1148 42.15 13.29 4.83
N GLY A 1149 43.36 13.83 4.95
CA GLY A 1149 43.89 14.32 6.21
C GLY A 1149 44.22 15.80 6.06
N ARG A 1150 43.33 16.69 6.52
CA ARG A 1150 43.62 18.08 6.90
C ARG A 1150 42.45 18.67 7.69
N LYS A 1151 42.62 18.69 9.02
CA LYS A 1151 42.13 19.75 9.92
C LYS A 1151 43.19 20.86 10.01
N PRO A 1152 42.90 22.05 10.56
CA PRO A 1152 41.64 22.52 11.15
C PRO A 1152 40.92 23.59 10.32
#